data_AF-A0A926ERA0-F1
#
_entry.id   AF-A0A926ERA0-F1
#
_cell.length_a   1.000
_cell.length_b   1.000
_cell.length_c   1.000
_cell.angle_alpha   90.00
_cell.angle_beta   90.00
_cell.angle_gamma   90.00
#
_symmetry.space_group_name_H-M   'P 1'
#
loop_
_entity.id
_entity.type
_entity.pdbx_description
1 polymer ?
#
loop_
_entity_poly.entity_id
_entity_poly.type
_entity_poly.pdbx_seq_one_letter_code
_entity_poly.pdbx_strand_id
1 'polypeptide(L)'
;MPRLIFKCPYIKGGTSAACAHLENYVQYMATRNGVERIDPGRDGWQATKRQKEMIKQILRDFPLSRGIFEYEDYLVTPTRSNASEFITRALEDNYDRIAKMDNYLNYIATRPRAQRIGSHGLFTGAEDSLVLAQIAEVVAMHPGNVWLPIISLRREDAARLGYDKADEWKALLSKYAMDMAEAMKIPWEDFRWYAAFHDEAHHPHVHMVCFSADPSKGFLTKQGIAQIKSGLAKEIFRQDLTELYQKQTQRRNELNTDAQAALRGVIEEMQSGNIQNAHIEEWLQYLADRLRFLSGKKQYGYLKAPLKAVVDEIVDELAKDPRVASAYNLWYELREDVLRTYKDDLPERLPLSEQKEFKRLKNLVIEEAVKLGQRQQVFHPDDIQDDDPAEQAEAASSFAGEQAKQTKGHSPDESNAGQGFAQYALGKKYRDGQGVERNIQKAVELFTLAAKQGNSFAAFALGKMFLSNDASLPRDEAAALNWITYASERGNQFAQCYLGKLLLKGADGIPQDTNAALRWLCASVDQGNVYAEYALAMAYLKGKIVPKDALKALELLRHASSQDNQFAQYQLGKMMLQGEEAPKDVATAVHWLTVSAMHGNQYAQYTLGKLYLLGKDVEKDKDSAAKWFQMAADQGNEYAQYFLKHMDDPVGQSTAAAVITLLHSLANIFREQSQFPTSGIVVAVDRKLLRKIKAKKIAQGHKADDHEPKIGLQ
;
A
#
# COMPACT_ATOMS: atom_id res chain seq x y z
N MET A 1 26.33 -20.98 8.62
CA MET A 1 25.62 -20.03 7.74
C MET A 1 26.41 -19.90 6.45
N PRO A 2 25.72 -19.86 5.29
CA PRO A 2 26.35 -19.63 4.00
C PRO A 2 27.22 -18.38 4.04
N ARG A 3 28.45 -18.43 3.52
CA ARG A 3 29.33 -17.26 3.48
C ARG A 3 30.27 -17.30 2.28
N LEU A 4 30.29 -16.19 1.54
CA LEU A 4 31.15 -15.94 0.39
C LEU A 4 32.25 -14.94 0.77
N ILE A 5 33.50 -15.34 0.54
CA ILE A 5 34.63 -14.41 0.58
C ILE A 5 34.90 -13.96 -0.85
N PHE A 6 34.96 -12.64 -1.05
CA PHE A 6 35.36 -12.03 -2.31
C PHE A 6 36.37 -10.94 -2.02
N LYS A 7 37.53 -11.02 -2.68
CA LYS A 7 38.56 -9.99 -2.67
C LYS A 7 38.91 -9.64 -4.10
N CYS A 8 39.23 -8.39 -4.36
CA CYS A 8 39.54 -7.94 -5.72
C CYS A 8 40.64 -6.86 -5.70
N PRO A 9 41.89 -7.23 -5.34
CA PRO A 9 43.04 -6.36 -5.54
C PRO A 9 43.22 -5.98 -7.01
N TYR A 10 44.04 -4.96 -7.26
CA TYR A 10 44.38 -4.56 -8.62
C TYR A 10 45.84 -4.12 -8.71
N ILE A 11 46.45 -4.40 -9.86
CA ILE A 11 47.80 -3.96 -10.21
C ILE A 11 47.68 -3.00 -11.38
N LYS A 12 48.33 -1.83 -11.28
CA LYS A 12 48.47 -0.91 -12.39
C LYS A 12 49.65 -1.35 -13.26
N GLY A 13 49.38 -1.64 -14.52
CA GLY A 13 50.36 -2.08 -15.50
C GLY A 13 51.37 -1.01 -15.93
N GLY A 14 52.29 -1.40 -16.82
CA GLY A 14 53.23 -0.48 -17.49
C GLY A 14 54.57 -0.24 -16.77
N THR A 15 54.89 -0.99 -15.72
CA THR A 15 56.22 -0.96 -15.07
C THR A 15 56.86 -2.34 -15.08
N SER A 16 58.20 -2.42 -15.10
CA SER A 16 58.92 -3.70 -15.07
C SER A 16 58.60 -4.53 -13.82
N ALA A 17 58.38 -3.88 -12.68
CA ALA A 17 57.95 -4.53 -11.46
C ALA A 17 56.52 -5.08 -11.56
N ALA A 18 55.57 -4.33 -12.16
CA ALA A 18 54.22 -4.81 -12.40
C ALA A 18 54.18 -5.98 -13.39
N CYS A 19 55.03 -5.96 -14.41
CA CYS A 19 55.16 -7.02 -15.41
C CYS A 19 55.59 -8.34 -14.75
N ALA A 20 56.72 -8.34 -14.04
CA ALA A 20 57.19 -9.53 -13.32
C ALA A 20 56.16 -10.02 -12.28
N HIS A 21 55.46 -9.09 -11.62
CA HIS A 21 54.46 -9.41 -10.61
C HIS A 21 53.23 -10.13 -11.20
N LEU A 22 52.71 -9.62 -12.33
CA LEU A 22 51.56 -10.19 -13.03
C LEU A 22 51.91 -11.52 -13.71
N GLU A 23 53.10 -11.65 -14.29
CA GLU A 23 53.58 -12.90 -14.88
C GLU A 23 53.66 -14.01 -13.82
N ASN A 24 54.30 -13.72 -12.68
CA ASN A 24 54.41 -14.65 -11.56
C ASN A 24 53.02 -15.01 -10.99
N TYR A 25 52.08 -14.06 -10.91
CA TYR A 25 50.73 -14.33 -10.43
C TYR A 25 49.97 -15.28 -11.37
N VAL A 26 50.01 -15.04 -12.68
CA VAL A 26 49.35 -15.90 -13.67
C VAL A 26 49.93 -17.30 -13.63
N GLN A 27 51.26 -17.43 -13.59
CA GLN A 27 51.93 -18.72 -13.44
C GLN A 27 51.57 -19.39 -12.12
N TYR A 28 51.56 -18.65 -11.01
CA TYR A 28 51.18 -19.15 -9.69
C TYR A 28 49.75 -19.69 -9.68
N MET A 29 48.74 -18.89 -10.06
CA MET A 29 47.34 -19.36 -10.06
C MET A 29 47.13 -20.54 -11.03
N ALA A 30 47.85 -20.59 -12.15
CA ALA A 30 47.70 -21.65 -13.14
C ALA A 30 48.35 -22.97 -12.73
N THR A 31 49.36 -22.92 -11.85
CA THR A 31 50.22 -24.07 -11.50
C THR A 31 50.22 -24.41 -10.01
N ARG A 32 49.48 -23.66 -9.18
CA ARG A 32 49.35 -23.92 -7.74
C ARG A 32 48.66 -25.25 -7.47
N ASN A 33 49.23 -25.94 -6.49
CA ASN A 33 48.85 -27.26 -6.04
C ASN A 33 47.52 -27.26 -5.26
N GLY A 34 46.45 -27.74 -5.90
CA GLY A 34 45.09 -27.86 -5.36
C GLY A 34 44.13 -28.61 -6.30
N VAL A 35 44.64 -29.57 -7.07
CA VAL A 35 43.85 -30.46 -7.95
C VAL A 35 44.16 -31.90 -7.51
N GLU A 36 43.12 -32.62 -7.05
CA GLU A 36 43.09 -33.98 -6.47
C GLU A 36 44.43 -34.73 -6.26
N ARG A 37 44.90 -34.80 -5.00
CA ARG A 37 44.91 -36.04 -4.17
C ARG A 37 45.44 -35.81 -2.76
N ILE A 38 44.74 -36.46 -1.83
CA ILE A 38 45.05 -36.74 -0.43
C ILE A 38 46.51 -37.19 -0.23
N ASP A 39 47.24 -36.54 0.68
CA ASP A 39 48.54 -36.98 1.19
C ASP A 39 48.33 -38.04 2.32
N PRO A 40 49.19 -39.06 2.46
CA PRO A 40 48.88 -40.26 3.23
C PRO A 40 49.04 -40.00 4.73
N GLY A 41 47.97 -39.49 5.35
CA GLY A 41 47.76 -39.56 6.81
C GLY A 41 48.63 -38.64 7.67
N ARG A 42 49.10 -37.50 7.15
CA ARG A 42 49.92 -36.54 7.91
C ARG A 42 49.32 -35.13 8.05
N ASP A 43 48.14 -34.88 7.50
CA ASP A 43 47.52 -33.54 7.50
C ASP A 43 47.13 -33.09 8.92
N GLY A 44 46.73 -34.03 9.78
CA GLY A 44 46.46 -33.79 11.19
C GLY A 44 47.70 -33.61 12.07
N TRP A 45 48.92 -33.73 11.52
CA TRP A 45 50.13 -33.56 12.31
C TRP A 45 50.33 -32.10 12.70
N GLN A 46 50.99 -31.87 13.83
CA GLN A 46 51.33 -30.53 14.30
C GLN A 46 52.11 -29.74 13.24
N ALA A 47 51.74 -28.46 13.10
CA ALA A 47 52.41 -27.51 12.21
C ALA A 47 53.92 -27.49 12.45
N THR A 48 54.68 -27.47 11.35
CA THR A 48 56.16 -27.49 11.40
C THR A 48 56.71 -26.20 12.01
N LYS A 49 57.93 -26.24 12.55
CA LYS A 49 58.62 -25.06 13.10
C LYS A 49 58.68 -23.90 12.09
N ARG A 50 58.98 -24.22 10.83
CA ARG A 50 59.03 -23.26 9.71
C ARG A 50 57.67 -22.64 9.41
N GLN A 51 56.59 -23.41 9.45
CA GLN A 51 55.23 -22.87 9.31
C GLN A 51 54.89 -21.94 10.48
N LYS A 52 55.16 -22.34 11.73
CA LYS A 52 54.90 -21.48 12.91
C LYS A 52 55.68 -20.17 12.87
N GLU A 53 56.93 -20.19 12.42
CA GLU A 53 57.76 -18.98 12.22
C GLU A 53 57.20 -18.09 11.11
N MET A 54 56.82 -18.67 9.97
CA MET A 54 56.18 -17.94 8.87
C MET A 54 54.87 -17.29 9.30
N ILE A 55 54.04 -17.99 10.07
CA ILE A 55 52.79 -17.45 10.63
C ILE A 55 53.05 -16.25 11.52
N LYS A 56 54.02 -16.35 12.43
CA LYS A 56 54.41 -15.21 13.29
C LYS A 56 54.88 -14.03 12.47
N GLN A 57 55.63 -14.28 11.39
CA GLN A 57 56.13 -13.24 10.50
C GLN A 57 54.98 -12.55 9.75
N ILE A 58 54.07 -13.33 9.17
CA ILE A 58 52.87 -12.84 8.47
C ILE A 58 52.00 -12.00 9.41
N LEU A 59 51.76 -12.44 10.65
CA LEU A 59 50.92 -11.70 11.59
C LEU A 59 51.57 -10.41 12.12
N ARG A 60 52.89 -10.32 12.05
CA ARG A 60 53.65 -9.10 12.35
C ARG A 60 53.59 -8.13 11.19
N ASP A 61 53.88 -8.61 9.99
CA ASP A 61 54.00 -7.80 8.78
C ASP A 61 52.60 -7.42 8.23
N PHE A 62 51.59 -8.28 8.44
CA PHE A 62 50.20 -8.13 8.02
C PHE A 62 49.22 -8.38 9.18
N PRO A 63 49.04 -7.42 10.10
CA PRO A 63 48.25 -7.64 11.30
C PRO A 63 46.78 -8.00 11.05
N LEU A 64 46.23 -7.54 9.92
CA LEU A 64 44.85 -7.79 9.50
C LEU A 64 44.60 -9.26 9.09
N SER A 65 45.66 -10.02 8.81
CA SER A 65 45.56 -11.47 8.57
C SER A 65 45.10 -12.23 9.83
N ARG A 66 44.99 -11.58 11.01
CA ARG A 66 44.34 -12.19 12.17
C ARG A 66 42.84 -12.44 11.97
N GLY A 67 42.21 -11.74 11.03
CA GLY A 67 40.75 -11.79 10.83
C GLY A 67 40.28 -12.75 9.74
N ILE A 68 41.14 -13.65 9.24
CA ILE A 68 40.78 -14.63 8.21
C ILE A 68 40.56 -16.01 8.83
N PHE A 69 39.64 -16.80 8.29
CA PHE A 69 39.17 -18.05 8.91
C PHE A 69 40.28 -19.07 9.07
N GLU A 70 41.20 -19.12 8.11
CA GLU A 70 42.33 -20.02 8.14
C GLU A 70 43.21 -19.77 9.38
N TYR A 71 43.25 -18.51 9.87
CA TYR A 71 43.93 -18.20 11.13
C TYR A 71 43.17 -18.71 12.34
N GLU A 72 41.83 -18.56 12.35
CA GLU A 72 40.96 -19.10 13.40
C GLU A 72 41.08 -20.64 13.45
N ASP A 73 41.02 -21.30 12.30
CA ASP A 73 41.15 -22.75 12.15
C ASP A 73 42.54 -23.23 12.58
N TYR A 74 43.59 -22.48 12.28
CA TYR A 74 44.94 -22.74 12.78
C TYR A 74 45.05 -22.55 14.30
N LEU A 75 44.36 -21.57 14.88
CA LEU A 75 44.34 -21.36 16.33
C LEU A 75 43.59 -22.49 17.05
N VAL A 76 42.45 -22.93 16.50
CA VAL A 76 41.65 -24.03 17.04
C VAL A 76 42.40 -25.36 16.90
N THR A 77 42.98 -25.62 15.72
CA THR A 77 43.72 -26.85 15.44
C THR A 77 45.01 -26.54 14.65
N PRO A 78 46.19 -26.39 15.30
CA PRO A 78 47.43 -25.95 14.64
C PRO A 78 48.12 -27.10 13.88
N THR A 79 47.41 -27.68 12.92
CA THR A 79 47.90 -28.75 12.07
C THR A 79 48.76 -28.20 10.94
N ARG A 80 49.52 -29.07 10.27
CA ARG A 80 50.27 -28.72 9.07
C ARG A 80 49.34 -28.23 7.97
N SER A 81 48.13 -28.78 7.87
CA SER A 81 47.10 -28.35 6.92
C SER A 81 46.66 -26.91 7.21
N ASN A 82 46.16 -26.63 8.41
CA ASN A 82 45.61 -25.32 8.76
C ASN A 82 46.70 -24.24 8.74
N ALA A 83 47.93 -24.58 9.14
CA ALA A 83 49.05 -23.67 9.05
C ALA A 83 49.41 -23.33 7.60
N SER A 84 49.41 -24.35 6.73
CA SER A 84 49.65 -24.21 5.30
C SER A 84 48.59 -23.35 4.62
N GLU A 85 47.31 -23.57 4.93
CA GLU A 85 46.19 -22.79 4.41
C GLU A 85 46.23 -21.34 4.90
N PHE A 86 46.45 -21.11 6.19
CA PHE A 86 46.58 -19.75 6.71
C PHE A 86 47.73 -18.99 6.07
N ILE A 87 48.91 -19.60 5.99
CA ILE A 87 50.07 -18.98 5.34
C ILE A 87 49.71 -18.62 3.90
N THR A 88 49.17 -19.58 3.15
CA THR A 88 48.82 -19.37 1.75
C THR A 88 47.78 -18.26 1.59
N ARG A 89 46.68 -18.30 2.35
CA ARG A 89 45.62 -17.29 2.27
C ARG A 89 46.09 -15.91 2.70
N ALA A 90 46.84 -15.82 3.80
CA ALA A 90 47.36 -14.55 4.27
C ALA A 90 48.38 -13.94 3.31
N LEU A 91 49.14 -14.77 2.60
CA LEU A 91 50.04 -14.29 1.55
C LEU A 91 49.26 -13.81 0.31
N GLU A 92 48.19 -14.49 -0.08
CA GLU A 92 47.30 -14.03 -1.17
C GLU A 92 46.59 -12.73 -0.84
N ASP A 93 46.13 -12.58 0.40
CA ASP A 93 45.43 -11.40 0.87
C ASP A 93 46.30 -10.15 0.91
N ASN A 94 47.62 -10.35 0.99
CA ASN A 94 48.60 -9.28 1.06
C ASN A 94 49.54 -9.29 -0.15
N TYR A 95 49.17 -10.00 -1.23
CA TYR A 95 50.04 -10.28 -2.37
C TYR A 95 50.65 -9.00 -2.97
N ASP A 96 49.86 -7.93 -3.12
CA ASP A 96 50.33 -6.62 -3.60
C ASP A 96 51.45 -5.98 -2.75
N ARG A 97 51.45 -6.25 -1.44
CA ARG A 97 52.48 -5.78 -0.50
C ARG A 97 53.67 -6.74 -0.45
N ILE A 98 53.40 -8.03 -0.62
CA ILE A 98 54.36 -9.13 -0.57
C ILE A 98 55.22 -9.21 -1.84
N ALA A 99 54.69 -8.81 -2.99
CA ALA A 99 55.42 -8.80 -4.26
C ALA A 99 56.69 -7.93 -4.26
N LYS A 100 56.84 -7.06 -3.25
CA LYS A 100 58.05 -6.28 -3.00
C LYS A 100 59.09 -7.00 -2.12
N MET A 101 58.80 -8.22 -1.68
CA MET A 101 59.59 -8.99 -0.72
C MET A 101 60.00 -10.35 -1.32
N ASP A 102 61.20 -10.41 -1.90
CA ASP A 102 61.73 -11.54 -2.70
C ASP A 102 61.66 -12.91 -1.99
N ASN A 103 61.80 -12.95 -0.67
CA ASN A 103 61.82 -14.19 0.11
C ASN A 103 60.45 -14.90 0.16
N TYR A 104 59.35 -14.16 0.05
CA TYR A 104 58.00 -14.71 0.15
C TYR A 104 57.50 -15.24 -1.18
N LEU A 105 57.78 -14.53 -2.29
CA LEU A 105 57.50 -15.00 -3.64
C LEU A 105 58.19 -16.34 -3.92
N ASN A 106 59.46 -16.47 -3.51
CA ASN A 106 60.21 -17.72 -3.66
C ASN A 106 59.61 -18.86 -2.82
N TYR A 107 59.08 -18.56 -1.62
CA TYR A 107 58.38 -19.54 -0.78
C TYR A 107 57.03 -19.99 -1.36
N ILE A 108 56.30 -19.10 -2.03
CA ILE A 108 55.03 -19.38 -2.72
C ILE A 108 55.26 -20.25 -3.96
N ALA A 109 56.30 -19.94 -4.75
CA ALA A 109 56.60 -20.61 -6.01
C ALA A 109 57.20 -22.03 -5.86
N THR A 110 57.81 -22.36 -4.72
CA THR A 110 58.61 -23.60 -4.54
C THR A 110 57.93 -24.69 -3.69
N ARG A 111 56.60 -24.61 -3.49
CA ARG A 111 55.87 -25.53 -2.60
C ARG A 111 55.81 -26.96 -3.17
N PRO A 112 56.10 -28.02 -2.38
CA PRO A 112 55.96 -29.41 -2.84
C PRO A 112 54.48 -29.86 -2.94
N ARG A 113 54.18 -30.76 -3.92
CA ARG A 113 52.97 -31.60 -4.17
C ARG A 113 52.02 -31.16 -5.30
N ALA A 114 52.31 -31.52 -6.56
CA ALA A 114 51.59 -31.04 -7.75
C ALA A 114 50.72 -32.07 -8.49
N GLN A 115 49.58 -31.63 -9.04
CA GLN A 115 49.00 -32.18 -10.28
C GLN A 115 48.11 -31.19 -11.05
N ARG A 116 47.92 -31.45 -12.36
CA ARG A 116 47.47 -30.54 -13.43
C ARG A 116 46.32 -31.17 -14.23
N ILE A 117 45.42 -30.35 -14.81
CA ILE A 117 44.48 -30.78 -15.86
C ILE A 117 45.05 -30.29 -17.19
N GLY A 118 45.82 -31.12 -17.88
CA GLY A 118 46.66 -30.68 -19.01
C GLY A 118 48.01 -30.11 -18.54
N SER A 119 48.58 -29.15 -19.26
CA SER A 119 49.84 -28.50 -18.83
C SER A 119 49.63 -27.47 -17.70
N HIS A 120 48.40 -26.96 -17.50
CA HIS A 120 48.03 -25.96 -16.48
C HIS A 120 46.52 -25.91 -16.19
N GLY A 121 46.09 -25.31 -15.08
CA GLY A 121 44.68 -25.29 -14.59
C GLY A 121 43.83 -24.06 -14.95
N LEU A 122 44.21 -23.29 -15.98
CA LEU A 122 43.47 -22.09 -16.38
C LEU A 122 42.25 -22.41 -17.24
N PHE A 123 41.17 -21.66 -17.04
CA PHE A 123 39.97 -21.67 -17.88
C PHE A 123 39.42 -20.25 -18.10
N THR A 124 38.58 -20.11 -19.12
CA THR A 124 37.80 -18.91 -19.44
C THR A 124 36.45 -19.33 -20.04
N GLY A 125 35.62 -18.38 -20.47
CA GLY A 125 34.29 -18.66 -21.06
C GLY A 125 34.32 -19.22 -22.48
N ALA A 126 35.44 -19.10 -23.19
CA ALA A 126 35.64 -19.68 -24.51
C ALA A 126 36.03 -21.18 -24.43
N GLU A 127 35.74 -21.93 -25.50
CA GLU A 127 36.13 -23.34 -25.64
C GLU A 127 37.56 -23.53 -26.16
N ASP A 128 38.31 -22.44 -26.35
CA ASP A 128 39.66 -22.47 -26.93
C ASP A 128 40.70 -23.11 -26.00
N SER A 129 41.68 -23.78 -26.62
CA SER A 129 42.86 -24.29 -25.92
C SER A 129 43.73 -23.11 -25.46
N LEU A 130 43.79 -22.89 -24.15
CA LEU A 130 44.58 -21.83 -23.54
C LEU A 130 46.07 -22.20 -23.50
N VAL A 131 46.95 -21.23 -23.79
CA VAL A 131 48.41 -21.39 -23.72
C VAL A 131 48.96 -20.51 -22.60
N LEU A 132 49.35 -21.11 -21.47
CA LEU A 132 49.82 -20.38 -20.28
C LEU A 132 50.87 -19.31 -20.55
N ALA A 133 51.92 -19.63 -21.32
CA ALA A 133 53.01 -18.69 -21.60
C ALA A 133 52.49 -17.42 -22.30
N GLN A 134 51.59 -17.57 -23.28
CA GLN A 134 51.00 -16.45 -24.01
C GLN A 134 50.09 -15.61 -23.11
N ILE A 135 49.28 -16.27 -22.27
CA ILE A 135 48.37 -15.58 -21.34
C ILE A 135 49.16 -14.82 -20.28
N ALA A 136 50.20 -15.44 -19.72
CA ALA A 136 51.09 -14.81 -18.75
C ALA A 136 51.77 -13.57 -19.35
N GLU A 137 52.28 -13.68 -20.59
CA GLU A 137 52.88 -12.56 -21.31
C GLU A 137 51.88 -11.41 -21.57
N VAL A 138 50.69 -11.73 -22.09
CA VAL A 138 49.64 -10.74 -22.39
C VAL A 138 49.19 -9.99 -21.13
N VAL A 139 48.96 -10.72 -20.03
CA VAL A 139 48.55 -10.11 -18.76
C VAL A 139 49.69 -9.28 -18.17
N ALA A 140 50.93 -9.76 -18.22
CA ALA A 140 52.09 -9.08 -17.67
C ALA A 140 52.43 -7.77 -18.39
N MET A 141 52.31 -7.77 -19.72
CA MET A 141 52.58 -6.59 -20.54
C MET A 141 51.40 -5.61 -20.62
N HIS A 142 50.25 -5.94 -20.03
CA HIS A 142 49.08 -5.07 -20.08
C HIS A 142 49.35 -3.71 -19.39
N PRO A 143 49.15 -2.56 -20.06
CA PRO A 143 49.53 -1.26 -19.50
C PRO A 143 48.46 -0.65 -18.58
N GLY A 144 47.23 -1.18 -18.60
CA GLY A 144 46.11 -0.71 -17.80
C GLY A 144 45.98 -1.42 -16.44
N ASN A 145 44.86 -1.22 -15.77
CA ASN A 145 44.58 -1.94 -14.52
C ASN A 145 44.25 -3.41 -14.81
N VAL A 146 44.83 -4.30 -14.00
CA VAL A 146 44.49 -5.73 -13.97
C VAL A 146 43.92 -6.03 -12.59
N TRP A 147 42.67 -6.49 -12.55
CA TRP A 147 41.98 -6.88 -11.32
C TRP A 147 42.17 -8.36 -11.07
N LEU A 148 42.40 -8.74 -9.81
CA LEU A 148 42.70 -10.11 -9.42
C LEU A 148 41.63 -10.67 -8.45
N PRO A 149 40.38 -10.92 -8.90
CA PRO A 149 39.35 -11.44 -8.01
C PRO A 149 39.73 -12.79 -7.40
N ILE A 150 39.44 -12.96 -6.11
CA ILE A 150 39.55 -14.23 -5.38
C ILE A 150 38.19 -14.53 -4.76
N ILE A 151 37.59 -15.66 -5.12
CA ILE A 151 36.29 -16.11 -4.63
C ILE A 151 36.50 -17.38 -3.83
N SER A 152 36.12 -17.40 -2.54
CA SER A 152 36.34 -18.55 -1.66
C SER A 152 35.06 -18.94 -0.91
N LEU A 153 34.86 -20.25 -0.76
CA LEU A 153 33.76 -20.89 -0.04
C LEU A 153 34.29 -21.74 1.11
N ARG A 154 33.43 -22.07 2.07
CA ARG A 154 33.73 -23.15 3.03
C ARG A 154 33.64 -24.49 2.32
N ARG A 155 34.50 -25.44 2.69
CA ARG A 155 34.52 -26.80 2.13
C ARG A 155 33.14 -27.47 2.14
N GLU A 156 32.42 -27.37 3.25
CA GLU A 156 31.08 -27.94 3.39
C GLU A 156 30.08 -27.36 2.37
N ASP A 157 30.12 -26.03 2.18
CA ASP A 157 29.27 -25.34 1.22
C ASP A 157 29.68 -25.66 -0.23
N ALA A 158 30.99 -25.70 -0.52
CA ALA A 158 31.51 -26.05 -1.83
C ALA A 158 31.08 -27.47 -2.24
N ALA A 159 31.27 -28.46 -1.36
CA ALA A 159 30.86 -29.84 -1.62
C ALA A 159 29.33 -29.99 -1.77
N ARG A 160 28.55 -29.32 -0.91
CA ARG A 160 27.08 -29.35 -0.96
C ARG A 160 26.52 -28.74 -2.24
N LEU A 161 27.16 -27.68 -2.75
CA LEU A 161 26.69 -26.91 -3.90
C LEU A 161 27.37 -27.30 -5.23
N GLY A 162 28.34 -28.23 -5.21
CA GLY A 162 29.09 -28.69 -6.38
C GLY A 162 30.28 -27.81 -6.78
N TYR A 163 30.60 -26.78 -5.99
CA TYR A 163 31.76 -25.89 -6.20
C TYR A 163 33.08 -26.49 -5.68
N ASP A 164 33.14 -27.81 -5.51
CA ASP A 164 34.38 -28.59 -5.34
C ASP A 164 34.98 -29.04 -6.69
N LYS A 165 34.37 -28.62 -7.81
CA LYS A 165 34.81 -28.95 -9.19
C LYS A 165 35.01 -27.69 -10.03
N ALA A 166 36.06 -27.70 -10.86
CA ALA A 166 36.40 -26.58 -11.74
C ALA A 166 35.30 -26.27 -12.76
N ASP A 167 34.58 -27.29 -13.27
CA ASP A 167 33.55 -27.10 -14.29
C ASP A 167 32.37 -26.25 -13.78
N GLU A 168 31.96 -26.43 -12.52
CA GLU A 168 30.88 -25.63 -11.90
C GLU A 168 31.31 -24.18 -11.70
N TRP A 169 32.58 -23.95 -11.35
CA TRP A 169 33.16 -22.60 -11.32
C TRP A 169 33.23 -21.97 -12.71
N LYS A 170 33.67 -22.71 -13.72
CA LYS A 170 33.69 -22.26 -15.13
C LYS A 170 32.29 -21.87 -15.58
N ALA A 171 31.28 -22.70 -15.31
CA ALA A 171 29.89 -22.43 -15.66
C ALA A 171 29.35 -21.18 -14.97
N LEU A 172 29.57 -21.05 -13.65
CA LEU A 172 29.16 -19.88 -12.86
C LEU A 172 29.81 -18.59 -13.39
N LEU A 173 31.13 -18.60 -13.56
CA LEU A 173 31.88 -17.40 -13.96
C LEU A 173 31.59 -16.99 -15.40
N SER A 174 31.41 -17.96 -16.31
CA SER A 174 31.01 -17.67 -17.69
C SER A 174 29.64 -17.01 -17.75
N LYS A 175 28.69 -17.49 -16.94
CA LYS A 175 27.36 -16.89 -16.83
C LYS A 175 27.41 -15.48 -16.22
N TYR A 176 28.24 -15.28 -15.19
CA TYR A 176 28.30 -14.03 -14.43
C TYR A 176 29.28 -12.99 -15.01
N ALA A 177 30.04 -13.35 -16.05
CA ALA A 177 31.08 -12.49 -16.63
C ALA A 177 30.55 -11.13 -17.11
N MET A 178 29.34 -11.08 -17.68
CA MET A 178 28.71 -9.83 -18.12
C MET A 178 28.42 -8.89 -16.95
N ASP A 179 27.89 -9.41 -15.85
CA ASP A 179 27.63 -8.63 -14.63
C ASP A 179 28.93 -8.11 -14.01
N MET A 180 30.01 -8.92 -14.05
CA MET A 180 31.34 -8.47 -13.62
C MET A 180 31.88 -7.34 -14.50
N ALA A 181 31.77 -7.46 -15.83
CA ALA A 181 32.21 -6.43 -16.77
C ALA A 181 31.49 -5.09 -16.52
N GLU A 182 30.17 -5.13 -16.31
CA GLU A 182 29.35 -3.96 -16.01
C GLU A 182 29.77 -3.30 -14.68
N ALA A 183 30.02 -4.10 -13.64
CA ALA A 183 30.46 -3.61 -12.33
C ALA A 183 31.88 -3.01 -12.38
N MET A 184 32.75 -3.56 -13.24
CA MET A 184 34.10 -3.05 -13.52
C MET A 184 34.11 -1.90 -14.54
N LYS A 185 32.96 -1.50 -15.10
CA LYS A 185 32.87 -0.44 -16.14
C LYS A 185 33.74 -0.73 -17.35
N ILE A 186 33.81 -2.00 -17.75
CA ILE A 186 34.49 -2.46 -18.96
C ILE A 186 33.40 -2.83 -19.97
N PRO A 187 33.41 -2.29 -21.20
CA PRO A 187 32.51 -2.75 -22.25
C PRO A 187 32.68 -4.27 -22.48
N TRP A 188 31.58 -4.98 -22.72
CA TRP A 188 31.61 -6.44 -22.79
C TRP A 188 32.59 -6.96 -23.85
N GLU A 189 32.65 -6.30 -25.01
CA GLU A 189 33.57 -6.59 -26.10
C GLU A 189 35.06 -6.45 -25.71
N ASP A 190 35.35 -5.62 -24.72
CA ASP A 190 36.70 -5.35 -24.21
C ASP A 190 37.01 -6.21 -22.97
N PHE A 191 36.02 -6.84 -22.33
CA PHE A 191 36.25 -7.62 -21.12
C PHE A 191 37.03 -8.90 -21.40
N ARG A 192 38.15 -9.09 -20.71
CA ARG A 192 38.97 -10.30 -20.76
C ARG A 192 39.10 -10.85 -19.35
N TRP A 193 38.87 -12.16 -19.20
CA TRP A 193 39.05 -12.83 -17.93
C TRP A 193 39.62 -14.24 -18.08
N TYR A 194 40.42 -14.65 -17.10
CA TYR A 194 40.93 -16.00 -16.93
C TYR A 194 40.78 -16.39 -15.47
N ALA A 195 40.60 -17.67 -15.20
CA ALA A 195 40.45 -18.16 -13.83
C ALA A 195 41.10 -19.53 -13.62
N ALA A 196 41.44 -19.84 -12.37
CA ALA A 196 41.91 -21.13 -11.93
C ALA A 196 41.24 -21.50 -10.60
N PHE A 197 40.73 -22.73 -10.52
CA PHE A 197 40.11 -23.28 -9.31
C PHE A 197 41.12 -24.07 -8.49
N HIS A 198 41.05 -23.91 -7.17
CA HIS A 198 41.88 -24.59 -6.19
C HIS A 198 41.00 -25.26 -5.14
N ASP A 199 41.09 -26.59 -5.09
CA ASP A 199 40.32 -27.43 -4.18
C ASP A 199 41.05 -27.64 -2.84
N GLU A 200 41.13 -26.59 -2.01
CA GLU A 200 41.81 -26.65 -0.70
C GLU A 200 40.95 -27.27 0.40
N ALA A 201 41.56 -27.98 1.36
CA ALA A 201 40.85 -28.85 2.31
C ALA A 201 39.73 -28.13 3.06
N HIS A 202 39.94 -26.89 3.50
CA HIS A 202 38.93 -26.11 4.22
C HIS A 202 38.25 -25.03 3.38
N HIS A 203 38.94 -24.47 2.38
CA HIS A 203 38.46 -23.32 1.61
C HIS A 203 38.69 -23.41 0.10
N PRO A 204 37.89 -24.23 -0.62
CA PRO A 204 37.90 -24.23 -2.08
C PRO A 204 37.67 -22.82 -2.62
N HIS A 205 38.49 -22.39 -3.57
CA HIS A 205 38.46 -21.03 -4.08
C HIS A 205 38.95 -20.92 -5.51
N VAL A 206 38.60 -19.80 -6.14
CA VAL A 206 38.99 -19.47 -7.50
C VAL A 206 39.78 -18.18 -7.50
N HIS A 207 40.93 -18.21 -8.18
CA HIS A 207 41.67 -17.03 -8.59
C HIS A 207 41.21 -16.61 -9.98
N MET A 208 41.02 -15.31 -10.18
CA MET A 208 40.73 -14.72 -11.46
C MET A 208 41.74 -13.63 -11.81
N VAL A 209 41.87 -13.38 -13.10
CA VAL A 209 42.51 -12.21 -13.69
C VAL A 209 41.49 -11.59 -14.63
N CYS A 210 41.15 -10.32 -14.40
CA CYS A 210 40.20 -9.56 -15.22
C CYS A 210 40.86 -8.26 -15.69
N PHE A 211 40.70 -7.90 -16.96
CA PHE A 211 41.21 -6.65 -17.52
C PHE A 211 40.40 -6.24 -18.76
N SER A 212 40.59 -5.00 -19.21
CA SER A 212 40.01 -4.47 -20.44
C SER A 212 41.02 -4.57 -21.57
N ALA A 213 40.60 -5.05 -22.75
CA ALA A 213 41.42 -5.06 -23.96
C ALA A 213 41.85 -3.62 -24.36
N ASP A 214 41.03 -2.62 -24.04
CA ASP A 214 41.40 -1.21 -24.07
C ASP A 214 41.92 -0.78 -22.68
N PRO A 215 43.22 -0.51 -22.51
CA PRO A 215 43.82 -0.19 -21.21
C PRO A 215 43.30 1.10 -20.56
N SER A 216 42.66 1.97 -21.34
CA SER A 216 42.07 3.23 -20.85
C SER A 216 40.68 3.04 -20.22
N LYS A 217 40.04 1.89 -20.45
CA LYS A 217 38.70 1.57 -19.97
C LYS A 217 38.74 0.63 -18.76
N GLY A 218 37.72 0.74 -17.92
CA GLY A 218 37.57 -0.06 -16.71
C GLY A 218 37.95 0.69 -15.44
N PHE A 219 37.03 0.69 -14.49
CA PHE A 219 37.21 1.21 -13.16
C PHE A 219 36.30 0.48 -12.17
N LEU A 220 36.88 -0.02 -11.08
CA LEU A 220 36.15 -0.76 -10.07
C LEU A 220 36.02 0.05 -8.78
N THR A 221 34.78 0.42 -8.44
CA THR A 221 34.46 1.13 -7.20
C THR A 221 34.19 0.16 -6.04
N LYS A 222 34.18 0.66 -4.80
CA LYS A 222 33.66 -0.09 -3.64
C LYS A 222 32.22 -0.60 -3.87
N GLN A 223 31.38 0.19 -4.55
CA GLN A 223 30.03 -0.21 -4.92
C GLN A 223 30.02 -1.34 -5.95
N GLY A 224 30.90 -1.28 -6.96
CA GLY A 224 31.08 -2.36 -7.94
C GLY A 224 31.55 -3.66 -7.28
N ILE A 225 32.49 -3.59 -6.33
CA ILE A 225 32.92 -4.76 -5.52
C ILE A 225 31.73 -5.34 -4.76
N ALA A 226 30.92 -4.50 -4.11
CA ALA A 226 29.73 -4.95 -3.39
C ALA A 226 28.68 -5.57 -4.32
N GLN A 227 28.53 -5.05 -5.55
CA GLN A 227 27.64 -5.59 -6.57
C GLN A 227 28.07 -6.99 -6.99
N ILE A 228 29.36 -7.18 -7.34
CA ILE A 228 29.93 -8.49 -7.71
C ILE A 228 29.74 -9.49 -6.56
N LYS A 229 30.14 -9.09 -5.34
CA LYS A 229 30.07 -9.95 -4.16
C LYS A 229 28.63 -10.38 -3.84
N SER A 230 27.67 -9.45 -3.92
CA SER A 230 26.24 -9.76 -3.70
C SER A 230 25.65 -10.64 -4.79
N GLY A 231 26.00 -10.42 -6.06
CA GLY A 231 25.47 -11.22 -7.18
C GLY A 231 26.00 -12.64 -7.17
N LEU A 232 27.31 -12.83 -6.94
CA LEU A 232 27.91 -14.15 -6.76
C LEU A 232 27.25 -14.92 -5.60
N ALA A 233 27.05 -14.27 -4.44
CA ALA A 233 26.40 -14.92 -3.31
C ALA A 233 24.95 -15.34 -3.63
N LYS A 234 24.21 -14.53 -4.39
CA LYS A 234 22.84 -14.84 -4.84
C LYS A 234 22.77 -16.00 -5.82
N GLU A 235 23.78 -16.17 -6.67
CA GLU A 235 23.85 -17.29 -7.61
C GLU A 235 24.30 -18.58 -6.90
N ILE A 236 25.36 -18.51 -6.09
CA ILE A 236 25.93 -19.67 -5.37
C ILE A 236 24.93 -20.20 -4.32
N PHE A 237 24.43 -19.33 -3.45
CA PHE A 237 23.54 -19.71 -2.35
C PHE A 237 22.07 -19.52 -2.68
N ARG A 238 21.70 -19.66 -3.96
CA ARG A 238 20.36 -19.32 -4.46
C ARG A 238 19.24 -20.01 -3.69
N GLN A 239 19.40 -21.30 -3.38
CA GLN A 239 18.39 -22.07 -2.64
C GLN A 239 18.31 -21.61 -1.19
N ASP A 240 19.45 -21.52 -0.50
CA ASP A 240 19.54 -21.07 0.90
C ASP A 240 18.94 -19.67 1.07
N LEU A 241 19.29 -18.74 0.18
CA LEU A 241 18.76 -17.38 0.18
C LEU A 241 17.26 -17.34 -0.17
N THR A 242 16.77 -18.24 -1.04
CA THR A 242 15.34 -18.33 -1.33
C THR A 242 14.54 -18.70 -0.09
N GLU A 243 15.02 -19.66 0.70
CA GLU A 243 14.40 -20.03 1.98
C GLU A 243 14.43 -18.86 2.97
N LEU A 244 15.57 -18.17 3.09
CA LEU A 244 15.68 -16.98 3.94
C LEU A 244 14.72 -15.86 3.50
N TYR A 245 14.56 -15.62 2.20
CA TYR A 245 13.61 -14.63 1.68
C TYR A 245 12.15 -15.03 1.92
N GLN A 246 11.82 -16.33 1.89
CA GLN A 246 10.49 -16.81 2.26
C GLN A 246 10.21 -16.56 3.74
N LYS A 247 11.15 -16.93 4.63
CA LYS A 247 11.07 -16.65 6.07
C LYS A 247 10.97 -15.15 6.34
N GLN A 248 11.76 -14.34 5.66
CA GLN A 248 11.71 -12.87 5.78
C GLN A 248 10.35 -12.31 5.33
N THR A 249 9.76 -12.86 4.27
CA THR A 249 8.41 -12.47 3.81
C THR A 249 7.34 -12.86 4.83
N GLN A 250 7.44 -14.05 5.41
CA GLN A 250 6.55 -14.49 6.49
C GLN A 250 6.68 -13.58 7.71
N ARG A 251 7.89 -13.33 8.21
CA ARG A 251 8.13 -12.42 9.34
C ARG A 251 7.64 -11.00 9.08
N ARG A 252 7.79 -10.50 7.85
CA ARG A 252 7.24 -9.19 7.46
C ARG A 252 5.71 -9.17 7.56
N ASN A 253 5.05 -10.26 7.15
CA ASN A 253 3.60 -10.36 7.23
C ASN A 253 3.14 -10.48 8.69
N GLU A 254 3.82 -11.29 9.51
CA GLU A 254 3.59 -11.38 10.96
C GLU A 254 3.76 -10.02 11.63
N LEU A 255 4.83 -9.28 11.32
CA LEU A 255 5.04 -7.93 11.84
C LEU A 255 3.91 -6.97 11.46
N ASN A 256 3.38 -7.04 10.24
CA ASN A 256 2.22 -6.23 9.86
C ASN A 256 0.99 -6.59 10.69
N THR A 257 0.78 -7.88 10.99
CA THR A 257 -0.31 -8.36 11.83
C THR A 257 -0.16 -7.90 13.28
N ASP A 258 1.05 -8.04 13.85
CA ASP A 258 1.34 -7.64 15.23
C ASP A 258 1.25 -6.13 15.40
N ALA A 259 1.79 -5.36 14.46
CA ALA A 259 1.67 -3.90 14.47
C ALA A 259 0.22 -3.45 14.30
N GLN A 260 -0.58 -4.17 13.48
CA GLN A 260 -2.01 -3.89 13.36
C GLN A 260 -2.75 -4.21 14.66
N ALA A 261 -2.40 -5.30 15.35
CA ALA A 261 -2.99 -5.67 16.63
C ALA A 261 -2.62 -4.66 17.74
N ALA A 262 -1.36 -4.21 17.77
CA ALA A 262 -0.92 -3.15 18.68
C ALA A 262 -1.65 -1.84 18.42
N LEU A 263 -1.75 -1.41 17.16
CA LEU A 263 -2.50 -0.21 16.78
C LEU A 263 -3.99 -0.31 17.14
N ARG A 264 -4.62 -1.48 16.96
CA ARG A 264 -6.00 -1.69 17.40
C ARG A 264 -6.13 -1.62 18.91
N GLY A 265 -5.21 -2.22 19.66
CA GLY A 265 -5.18 -2.12 21.12
C GLY A 265 -5.10 -0.68 21.60
N VAL A 266 -4.23 0.13 20.99
CA VAL A 266 -4.16 1.57 21.31
C VAL A 266 -5.48 2.27 20.97
N ILE A 267 -6.12 1.96 19.85
CA ILE A 267 -7.43 2.53 19.49
C ILE A 267 -8.53 2.10 20.48
N GLU A 268 -8.50 0.87 20.97
CA GLU A 268 -9.42 0.35 21.99
C GLU A 268 -9.18 1.00 23.37
N GLU A 269 -7.92 1.23 23.73
CA GLU A 269 -7.51 2.00 24.91
C GLU A 269 -8.01 3.45 24.84
N MET A 270 -7.81 4.11 23.70
CA MET A 270 -8.36 5.44 23.41
C MET A 270 -9.90 5.45 23.54
N GLN A 271 -10.57 4.39 23.07
CA GLN A 271 -12.03 4.27 23.14
C GLN A 271 -12.56 4.00 24.55
N SER A 272 -11.79 3.29 25.36
CA SER A 272 -12.14 2.97 26.76
C SER A 272 -11.68 4.03 27.76
N GLY A 273 -10.90 5.02 27.31
CA GLY A 273 -10.33 6.08 28.14
C GLY A 273 -9.16 5.61 29.02
N ASN A 274 -8.68 4.38 28.83
CA ASN A 274 -7.54 3.82 29.56
C ASN A 274 -6.26 3.99 28.74
N ILE A 275 -5.82 5.24 28.60
CA ILE A 275 -4.70 5.61 27.72
C ILE A 275 -3.38 5.13 28.31
N GLN A 276 -2.76 4.13 27.69
CA GLN A 276 -1.39 3.71 28.05
C GLN A 276 -0.33 4.37 27.17
N ASN A 277 -0.66 4.66 25.90
CA ASN A 277 0.25 5.32 24.96
C ASN A 277 -0.31 6.65 24.45
N ALA A 278 -0.17 7.68 25.28
CA ALA A 278 -0.67 9.03 25.00
C ALA A 278 -0.04 9.67 23.74
N HIS A 279 1.18 9.28 23.38
CA HIS A 279 1.86 9.83 22.21
C HIS A 279 1.26 9.28 20.91
N ILE A 280 1.02 7.96 20.80
CA ILE A 280 0.35 7.40 19.61
C ILE A 280 -1.05 7.99 19.47
N GLU A 281 -1.79 8.14 20.56
CA GLU A 281 -3.11 8.76 20.55
C GLU A 281 -3.08 10.17 19.97
N GLU A 282 -2.25 11.07 20.50
CA GLU A 282 -2.17 12.46 20.05
C GLU A 282 -1.89 12.56 18.55
N TRP A 283 -0.90 11.79 18.08
CA TRP A 283 -0.48 11.83 16.69
C TRP A 283 -1.48 11.13 15.76
N LEU A 284 -2.10 10.04 16.19
CA LEU A 284 -3.13 9.34 15.41
C LEU A 284 -4.40 10.20 15.30
N GLN A 285 -4.75 10.92 16.36
CA GLN A 285 -5.84 11.89 16.38
C GLN A 285 -5.56 13.05 15.43
N TYR A 286 -4.38 13.68 15.56
CA TYR A 286 -3.95 14.73 14.66
C TYR A 286 -3.93 14.28 13.20
N LEU A 287 -3.44 13.07 12.93
CA LEU A 287 -3.44 12.50 11.59
C LEU A 287 -4.86 12.29 11.06
N ALA A 288 -5.78 11.75 11.87
CA ALA A 288 -7.17 11.56 11.51
C ALA A 288 -7.84 12.89 11.12
N ASP A 289 -7.65 13.93 11.93
CA ASP A 289 -8.19 15.28 11.69
C ASP A 289 -7.64 15.88 10.39
N ARG A 290 -6.33 15.76 10.15
CA ARG A 290 -5.71 16.31 8.93
C ARG A 290 -6.09 15.52 7.67
N LEU A 291 -6.23 14.21 7.77
CA LEU A 291 -6.64 13.35 6.66
C LEU A 291 -8.12 13.53 6.31
N ARG A 292 -8.95 14.02 7.22
CA ARG A 292 -10.38 14.28 6.98
C ARG A 292 -10.58 15.26 5.81
N PHE A 293 -9.82 16.36 5.80
CA PHE A 293 -9.96 17.46 4.85
C PHE A 293 -9.05 17.34 3.62
N LEU A 294 -8.30 16.24 3.51
CA LEU A 294 -7.43 15.97 2.38
C LEU A 294 -8.19 15.36 1.22
N SER A 295 -8.21 16.08 0.09
CA SER A 295 -8.68 15.57 -1.19
C SER A 295 -7.64 14.67 -1.86
N GLY A 296 -8.10 13.64 -2.57
CA GLY A 296 -7.23 12.69 -3.28
C GLY A 296 -6.96 11.37 -2.53
N LYS A 297 -6.00 10.58 -3.05
CA LYS A 297 -5.69 9.24 -2.52
C LYS A 297 -4.99 9.32 -1.17
N LYS A 298 -5.64 8.83 -0.10
CA LYS A 298 -5.09 8.73 1.26
C LYS A 298 -4.20 7.50 1.41
N GLN A 299 -3.05 7.51 0.72
CA GLN A 299 -2.01 6.49 0.86
C GLN A 299 -0.66 7.18 1.03
N TYR A 300 0.25 6.57 1.79
CA TYR A 300 1.52 7.17 2.21
C TYR A 300 2.29 7.79 1.04
N GLY A 301 2.30 7.16 -0.14
CA GLY A 301 3.00 7.69 -1.32
C GLY A 301 2.51 9.06 -1.79
N TYR A 302 1.23 9.38 -1.58
CA TYR A 302 0.57 10.60 -2.05
C TYR A 302 0.47 11.69 -0.97
N LEU A 303 0.81 11.40 0.29
CA LEU A 303 0.81 12.39 1.35
C LEU A 303 1.96 13.41 1.18
N LYS A 304 1.71 14.66 1.57
CA LYS A 304 2.75 15.70 1.67
C LYS A 304 3.71 15.36 2.81
N ALA A 305 4.95 15.87 2.72
CA ALA A 305 6.02 15.56 3.68
C ALA A 305 5.63 15.70 5.17
N PRO A 306 4.90 16.75 5.61
CA PRO A 306 4.52 16.88 7.02
C PRO A 306 3.65 15.74 7.54
N LEU A 307 2.75 15.19 6.72
CA LEU A 307 1.90 14.07 7.13
C LEU A 307 2.60 12.72 6.98
N LYS A 308 3.59 12.63 6.11
CA LYS A 308 4.48 11.46 6.08
C LYS A 308 5.26 11.36 7.38
N ALA A 309 5.82 12.47 7.87
CA ALA A 309 6.53 12.52 9.15
C ALA A 309 5.65 12.07 10.33
N VAL A 310 4.40 12.53 10.38
CA VAL A 310 3.41 12.09 11.40
C VAL A 310 3.17 10.58 11.33
N VAL A 311 2.99 10.03 10.12
CA VAL A 311 2.83 8.59 9.95
C VAL A 311 4.09 7.84 10.38
N ASP A 312 5.27 8.34 10.01
CA ASP A 312 6.55 7.73 10.36
C ASP A 312 6.76 7.72 11.89
N GLU A 313 6.42 8.81 12.57
CA GLU A 313 6.46 8.92 14.04
C GLU A 313 5.55 7.88 14.72
N ILE A 314 4.30 7.73 14.25
CA ILE A 314 3.37 6.73 14.78
C ILE A 314 3.92 5.31 14.58
N VAL A 315 4.55 5.05 13.42
CA VAL A 315 5.17 3.74 13.14
C VAL A 315 6.33 3.45 14.08
N ASP A 316 7.19 4.43 14.35
CA ASP A 316 8.34 4.24 15.23
C ASP A 316 7.92 4.16 16.71
N GLU A 317 6.85 4.83 17.12
CA GLU A 317 6.23 4.59 18.43
C GLU A 317 5.61 3.20 18.55
N LEU A 318 4.89 2.73 17.52
CA LEU A 318 4.38 1.34 17.49
C LEU A 318 5.51 0.32 17.59
N ALA A 319 6.70 0.63 17.06
CA ALA A 319 7.86 -0.24 17.15
C ALA A 319 8.38 -0.43 18.59
N LYS A 320 7.93 0.39 19.56
CA LYS A 320 8.25 0.24 20.98
C LYS A 320 7.35 -0.77 21.70
N ASP A 321 6.21 -1.18 21.11
CA ASP A 321 5.39 -2.27 21.65
C ASP A 321 6.22 -3.57 21.67
N PRO A 322 6.27 -4.32 22.79
CA PRO A 322 7.13 -5.51 22.90
C PRO A 322 6.92 -6.55 21.80
N ARG A 323 5.68 -6.71 21.31
CA ARG A 323 5.36 -7.66 20.24
C ARG A 323 5.94 -7.19 18.91
N VAL A 324 5.74 -5.90 18.59
CA VAL A 324 6.24 -5.28 17.36
C VAL A 324 7.76 -5.21 17.38
N ALA A 325 8.37 -4.85 18.51
CA ALA A 325 9.81 -4.83 18.70
C ALA A 325 10.43 -6.22 18.48
N SER A 326 9.83 -7.25 19.09
CA SER A 326 10.27 -8.65 18.92
C SER A 326 10.14 -9.12 17.47
N ALA A 327 9.00 -8.85 16.83
CA ALA A 327 8.79 -9.19 15.42
C ALA A 327 9.78 -8.46 14.51
N TYR A 328 10.08 -7.19 14.81
CA TYR A 328 11.01 -6.38 14.01
C TYR A 328 12.43 -6.89 14.14
N ASN A 329 12.86 -7.23 15.35
CA ASN A 329 14.17 -7.83 15.61
C ASN A 329 14.35 -9.14 14.83
N LEU A 330 13.36 -10.04 14.87
CA LEU A 330 13.42 -11.31 14.13
C LEU A 330 13.47 -11.09 12.61
N TRP A 331 12.72 -10.13 12.08
CA TRP A 331 12.79 -9.78 10.66
C TRP A 331 14.16 -9.19 10.27
N TYR A 332 14.72 -8.34 11.13
CA TYR A 332 16.01 -7.71 10.91
C TYR A 332 17.17 -8.70 11.01
N GLU A 333 17.11 -9.65 11.94
CA GLU A 333 18.07 -10.75 12.04
C GLU A 333 18.14 -11.56 10.74
N LEU A 334 16.98 -11.92 10.15
CA LEU A 334 16.96 -12.59 8.85
C LEU A 334 17.54 -11.72 7.72
N ARG A 335 17.33 -10.40 7.78
CA ARG A 335 17.98 -9.47 6.83
C ARG A 335 19.49 -9.45 7.03
N GLU A 336 19.96 -9.44 8.27
CA GLU A 336 21.37 -9.50 8.61
C GLU A 336 21.98 -10.83 8.19
N ASP A 337 21.28 -11.95 8.35
CA ASP A 337 21.74 -13.28 7.90
C ASP A 337 21.95 -13.31 6.38
N VAL A 338 21.03 -12.73 5.62
CA VAL A 338 21.22 -12.53 4.17
C VAL A 338 22.47 -11.69 3.89
N LEU A 339 22.70 -10.61 4.63
CA LEU A 339 23.89 -9.77 4.45
C LEU A 339 25.17 -10.48 4.88
N ARG A 340 25.15 -11.26 5.96
CA ARG A 340 26.30 -12.04 6.48
C ARG A 340 26.81 -13.05 5.47
N THR A 341 25.97 -13.46 4.50
CA THR A 341 26.44 -14.29 3.39
C THR A 341 27.51 -13.61 2.54
N TYR A 342 27.57 -12.28 2.51
CA TYR A 342 28.51 -11.57 1.65
C TYR A 342 29.05 -10.25 2.22
N LYS A 343 28.74 -9.89 3.47
CA LYS A 343 29.16 -8.63 4.10
C LYS A 343 29.56 -8.89 5.54
N ASP A 344 30.73 -8.38 5.92
CA ASP A 344 31.28 -8.56 7.26
C ASP A 344 30.88 -7.40 8.18
N ASP A 345 30.83 -6.18 7.64
CA ASP A 345 30.32 -4.99 8.31
C ASP A 345 28.81 -4.86 8.07
N LEU A 346 27.99 -5.07 9.10
CA LEU A 346 26.55 -4.89 8.95
C LEU A 346 26.19 -3.39 9.00
N PRO A 347 25.28 -2.92 8.13
CA PRO A 347 24.77 -1.56 8.23
C PRO A 347 24.00 -1.38 9.53
N GLU A 348 23.94 -0.14 10.02
CA GLU A 348 23.15 0.21 11.20
C GLU A 348 21.67 -0.16 11.01
N ARG A 349 21.02 -0.60 12.09
CA ARG A 349 19.60 -0.92 12.06
C ARG A 349 18.80 0.36 11.90
N LEU A 350 18.03 0.46 10.82
CA LEU A 350 17.17 1.62 10.60
C LEU A 350 15.92 1.54 11.48
N PRO A 351 15.26 2.67 11.80
CA PRO A 351 13.92 2.69 12.37
C PRO A 351 12.91 1.95 11.48
N LEU A 352 11.81 1.46 12.07
CA LEU A 352 10.80 0.68 11.35
C LEU A 352 10.14 1.53 10.24
N SER A 353 9.96 2.83 10.49
CA SER A 353 9.42 3.78 9.51
C SER A 353 10.34 3.94 8.30
N GLU A 354 11.67 3.89 8.44
CA GLU A 354 12.59 4.11 7.32
C GLU A 354 12.72 2.90 6.38
N GLN A 355 12.19 1.74 6.78
CA GLN A 355 12.24 0.52 6.00
C GLN A 355 11.23 0.51 4.85
N LYS A 356 11.75 0.37 3.63
CA LYS A 356 10.93 0.40 2.39
C LYS A 356 9.96 -0.78 2.31
N GLU A 357 10.31 -1.90 2.93
CA GLU A 357 9.54 -3.15 2.98
C GLU A 357 8.24 -3.02 3.80
N PHE A 358 8.16 -2.04 4.70
CA PHE A 358 7.02 -1.83 5.61
C PHE A 358 6.11 -0.66 5.19
N LYS A 359 6.10 -0.30 3.90
CA LYS A 359 5.12 0.67 3.35
C LYS A 359 3.66 0.29 3.64
N ARG A 360 3.34 -1.01 3.76
CA ARG A 360 1.98 -1.47 4.12
C ARG A 360 1.59 -0.98 5.51
N LEU A 361 2.50 -1.03 6.47
CA LEU A 361 2.29 -0.60 7.85
C LEU A 361 1.99 0.90 7.93
N LYS A 362 2.73 1.71 7.17
CA LYS A 362 2.41 3.14 7.00
C LYS A 362 1.00 3.38 6.45
N ASN A 363 0.59 2.59 5.46
CA ASN A 363 -0.76 2.65 4.92
C ASN A 363 -1.81 2.13 5.91
N LEU A 364 -1.48 1.16 6.78
CA LEU A 364 -2.38 0.70 7.84
C LEU A 364 -2.63 1.81 8.86
N VAL A 365 -1.60 2.53 9.30
CA VAL A 365 -1.75 3.71 10.17
C VAL A 365 -2.69 4.75 9.54
N ILE A 366 -2.52 5.03 8.24
CA ILE A 366 -3.39 5.94 7.49
C ILE A 366 -4.82 5.40 7.40
N GLU A 367 -4.99 4.11 7.12
CA GLU A 367 -6.32 3.46 7.06
C GLU A 367 -7.04 3.55 8.41
N GLU A 368 -6.36 3.26 9.51
CA GLU A 368 -6.93 3.37 10.86
C GLU A 368 -7.19 4.82 11.26
N ALA A 369 -6.32 5.77 10.90
CA ALA A 369 -6.57 7.20 11.11
C ALA A 369 -7.78 7.70 10.30
N VAL A 370 -7.97 7.21 9.06
CA VAL A 370 -9.16 7.52 8.26
C VAL A 370 -10.40 6.93 8.91
N LYS A 371 -10.35 5.68 9.38
CA LYS A 371 -11.47 5.05 10.11
C LYS A 371 -11.75 5.79 11.40
N LEU A 372 -10.74 6.24 12.13
CA LEU A 372 -10.88 7.06 13.34
C LEU A 372 -11.56 8.39 13.02
N GLY A 373 -11.13 9.08 11.95
CA GLY A 373 -11.77 10.31 11.47
C GLY A 373 -13.20 10.11 10.96
N GLN A 374 -13.52 8.93 10.41
CA GLN A 374 -14.88 8.50 10.05
C GLN A 374 -15.72 8.15 11.29
N ARG A 375 -15.13 7.58 12.34
CA ARG A 375 -15.78 7.31 13.63
C ARG A 375 -16.05 8.60 14.43
N GLN A 376 -15.20 9.61 14.24
CA GLN A 376 -15.37 10.97 14.77
C GLN A 376 -16.23 11.86 13.88
N GLN A 377 -16.72 11.32 12.77
CA GLN A 377 -17.74 11.93 11.97
C GLN A 377 -19.02 11.95 12.80
N VAL A 378 -19.32 13.11 13.39
CA VAL A 378 -20.70 13.53 13.58
C VAL A 378 -21.41 13.27 12.25
N PHE A 379 -22.44 12.43 12.30
CA PHE A 379 -23.31 12.09 11.18
C PHE A 379 -23.37 13.22 10.14
N HIS A 380 -22.94 12.92 8.91
CA HIS A 380 -23.23 13.78 7.79
C HIS A 380 -24.62 13.38 7.27
N PRO A 381 -25.59 14.30 7.23
CA PRO A 381 -26.93 14.08 6.67
C PRO A 381 -26.93 13.92 5.14
N ASP A 382 -25.82 13.48 4.56
CA ASP A 382 -25.74 13.22 3.13
C ASP A 382 -26.57 11.99 2.72
N ASP A 383 -27.07 11.24 3.70
CA ASP A 383 -27.98 10.09 3.56
C ASP A 383 -29.42 10.39 4.00
N ILE A 384 -29.83 11.67 4.14
CA ILE A 384 -31.24 11.97 4.44
C ILE A 384 -32.13 11.52 3.27
N GLN A 385 -33.12 10.67 3.56
CA GLN A 385 -34.41 10.72 2.87
C GLN A 385 -35.00 12.11 3.14
N ASP A 386 -34.68 13.09 2.29
CA ASP A 386 -35.37 14.39 2.34
C ASP A 386 -36.87 14.13 2.20
N ASP A 387 -37.69 14.94 2.89
CA ASP A 387 -39.15 14.91 2.79
C ASP A 387 -39.56 14.63 1.35
N ASP A 388 -40.38 13.59 1.20
CA ASP A 388 -40.77 13.06 -0.08
C ASP A 388 -41.46 14.18 -0.89
N PRO A 389 -40.91 14.63 -2.04
CA PRO A 389 -41.56 15.66 -2.84
C PRO A 389 -42.99 15.29 -3.26
N ALA A 390 -43.39 14.01 -3.10
CA ALA A 390 -44.77 13.57 -3.24
C ALA A 390 -45.73 14.16 -2.19
N GLU A 391 -45.36 14.31 -0.92
CA GLU A 391 -46.28 14.88 0.09
C GLU A 391 -46.64 16.34 -0.23
N GLN A 392 -45.67 17.09 -0.77
CA GLN A 392 -45.89 18.48 -1.19
C GLN A 392 -46.59 18.61 -2.55
N ALA A 393 -46.25 17.74 -3.50
CA ALA A 393 -46.97 17.59 -4.76
C ALA A 393 -48.45 17.24 -4.52
N GLU A 394 -48.74 16.47 -3.46
CA GLU A 394 -50.09 16.07 -3.08
C GLU A 394 -50.90 17.23 -2.46
N ALA A 395 -50.28 18.07 -1.63
CA ALA A 395 -50.91 19.30 -1.13
C ALA A 395 -51.22 20.29 -2.26
N ALA A 396 -50.27 20.51 -3.18
CA ALA A 396 -50.43 21.40 -4.34
C ALA A 396 -51.53 20.90 -5.30
N SER A 397 -51.61 19.58 -5.52
CA SER A 397 -52.66 18.99 -6.37
C SER A 397 -54.06 19.07 -5.74
N SER A 398 -54.17 19.00 -4.41
CA SER A 398 -55.46 19.18 -3.71
C SER A 398 -55.97 20.61 -3.88
N PHE A 399 -55.07 21.59 -3.76
CA PHE A 399 -55.37 23.02 -3.91
C PHE A 399 -55.79 23.37 -5.36
N ALA A 400 -55.09 22.83 -6.36
CA ALA A 400 -55.43 23.04 -7.78
C ALA A 400 -56.80 22.41 -8.15
N GLY A 401 -57.13 21.25 -7.57
CA GLY A 401 -58.42 20.58 -7.78
C GLY A 401 -59.62 21.30 -7.16
N GLU A 402 -59.41 22.06 -6.07
CA GLU A 402 -60.44 22.90 -5.45
C GLU A 402 -60.64 24.22 -6.20
N GLN A 403 -59.57 24.84 -6.71
CA GLN A 403 -59.68 26.04 -7.55
C GLN A 403 -60.37 25.76 -8.89
N ALA A 404 -60.07 24.62 -9.52
CA ALA A 404 -60.73 24.20 -10.77
C ALA A 404 -62.24 23.91 -10.59
N LYS A 405 -62.70 23.60 -9.38
CA LYS A 405 -64.14 23.46 -9.07
C LYS A 405 -64.86 24.79 -8.89
N GLN A 406 -64.14 25.89 -8.63
CA GLN A 406 -64.73 27.21 -8.39
C GLN A 406 -64.79 28.10 -9.65
N THR A 407 -64.01 27.80 -10.69
CA THR A 407 -63.99 28.57 -11.95
C THR A 407 -64.76 27.84 -13.07
N LYS A 408 -65.91 28.40 -13.49
CA LYS A 408 -66.80 27.89 -14.55
C LYS A 408 -66.23 28.06 -15.97
N GLY A 409 -66.40 27.05 -16.84
CA GLY A 409 -66.47 27.23 -18.31
C GLY A 409 -66.03 26.06 -19.21
N HIS A 410 -66.85 25.00 -19.33
CA HIS A 410 -66.67 23.79 -20.16
C HIS A 410 -65.89 23.93 -21.50
N SER A 411 -64.67 23.39 -21.52
CA SER A 411 -63.92 22.97 -22.73
C SER A 411 -63.69 21.43 -22.74
N PRO A 412 -63.63 20.76 -23.93
CA PRO A 412 -63.31 19.33 -24.02
C PRO A 412 -61.92 18.96 -23.47
N ASP A 413 -60.93 19.86 -23.60
CA ASP A 413 -59.58 19.68 -23.06
C ASP A 413 -59.56 19.78 -21.52
N GLU A 414 -60.42 20.63 -20.94
CA GLU A 414 -60.60 20.73 -19.49
C GLU A 414 -61.33 19.52 -18.90
N SER A 415 -62.27 18.93 -19.65
CA SER A 415 -62.94 17.68 -19.24
C SER A 415 -61.96 16.53 -19.09
N ASN A 416 -60.99 16.43 -20.01
CA ASN A 416 -59.93 15.42 -19.96
C ASN A 416 -58.95 15.69 -18.80
N ALA A 417 -58.56 16.95 -18.59
CA ALA A 417 -57.72 17.33 -17.44
C ALA A 417 -58.42 17.04 -16.10
N GLY A 418 -59.71 17.40 -15.96
CA GLY A 418 -60.52 17.15 -14.76
C GLY A 418 -60.70 15.66 -14.47
N GLN A 419 -60.85 14.83 -15.50
CA GLN A 419 -60.85 13.37 -15.37
C GLN A 419 -59.50 12.83 -14.91
N GLY A 420 -58.39 13.36 -15.45
CA GLY A 420 -57.03 12.99 -15.02
C GLY A 420 -56.77 13.29 -13.54
N PHE A 421 -57.22 14.44 -13.03
CA PHE A 421 -57.13 14.77 -11.59
C PHE A 421 -58.00 13.86 -10.71
N ALA A 422 -59.22 13.52 -11.16
CA ALA A 422 -60.10 12.61 -10.44
C ALA A 422 -59.52 11.18 -10.36
N GLN A 423 -58.94 10.69 -11.47
CA GLN A 423 -58.26 9.39 -11.54
C GLN A 423 -57.01 9.37 -10.66
N TYR A 424 -56.23 10.45 -10.65
CA TYR A 424 -55.10 10.60 -9.73
C TYR A 424 -55.56 10.54 -8.27
N ALA A 425 -56.57 11.32 -7.89
CA ALA A 425 -57.09 11.32 -6.52
C ALA A 425 -57.64 9.94 -6.09
N LEU A 426 -58.32 9.24 -7.00
CA LEU A 426 -58.80 7.88 -6.75
C LEU A 426 -57.65 6.87 -6.63
N GLY A 427 -56.61 7.00 -7.47
CA GLY A 427 -55.40 6.18 -7.40
C GLY A 427 -54.73 6.30 -6.03
N LYS A 428 -54.66 7.51 -5.45
CA LYS A 428 -54.14 7.72 -4.08
C LYS A 428 -54.95 6.97 -3.03
N LYS A 429 -56.29 7.03 -3.10
CA LYS A 429 -57.15 6.28 -2.16
C LYS A 429 -56.87 4.79 -2.19
N TYR A 430 -56.70 4.20 -3.37
CA TYR A 430 -56.33 2.79 -3.51
C TYR A 430 -54.89 2.49 -3.05
N ARG A 431 -53.93 3.40 -3.29
CA ARG A 431 -52.54 3.26 -2.81
C ARG A 431 -52.47 3.22 -1.28
N ASP A 432 -53.21 4.12 -0.63
CA ASP A 432 -53.11 4.39 0.81
C ASP A 432 -54.18 3.64 1.64
N GLY A 433 -55.17 3.02 0.98
CA GLY A 433 -56.30 2.37 1.65
C GLY A 433 -57.28 3.36 2.31
N GLN A 434 -57.30 4.62 1.87
CA GLN A 434 -58.13 5.66 2.46
C GLN A 434 -59.57 5.56 1.99
N GLY A 435 -60.44 4.97 2.81
CA GLY A 435 -61.87 4.80 2.53
C GLY A 435 -62.18 3.75 1.46
N VAL A 436 -61.17 2.98 1.01
CA VAL A 436 -61.28 1.82 0.12
C VAL A 436 -60.24 0.78 0.54
N GLU A 437 -60.44 -0.48 0.21
CA GLU A 437 -59.41 -1.51 0.43
C GLU A 437 -58.15 -1.18 -0.39
N ARG A 438 -56.99 -1.25 0.26
CA ARG A 438 -55.70 -0.94 -0.36
C ARG A 438 -55.44 -1.88 -1.54
N ASN A 439 -55.21 -1.30 -2.72
CA ASN A 439 -54.98 -2.03 -3.96
C ASN A 439 -53.94 -1.31 -4.84
N ILE A 440 -52.71 -1.83 -4.83
CA ILE A 440 -51.57 -1.21 -5.51
C ILE A 440 -51.70 -1.30 -7.03
N GLN A 441 -52.18 -2.42 -7.57
CA GLN A 441 -52.40 -2.62 -8.99
C GLN A 441 -53.40 -1.60 -9.55
N LYS A 442 -54.50 -1.40 -8.84
CA LYS A 442 -55.52 -0.41 -9.22
C LYS A 442 -55.01 1.02 -9.12
N ALA A 443 -54.15 1.31 -8.15
CA ALA A 443 -53.46 2.59 -8.07
C ALA A 443 -52.54 2.82 -9.29
N VAL A 444 -51.76 1.81 -9.68
CA VAL A 444 -50.89 1.84 -10.88
C VAL A 444 -51.71 2.08 -12.15
N GLU A 445 -52.83 1.37 -12.33
CA GLU A 445 -53.73 1.56 -13.48
C GLU A 445 -54.28 2.99 -13.55
N LEU A 446 -54.80 3.49 -12.43
CA LEU A 446 -55.38 4.83 -12.35
C LEU A 446 -54.34 5.93 -12.55
N PHE A 447 -53.14 5.79 -11.98
CA PHE A 447 -52.05 6.72 -12.20
C PHE A 447 -51.55 6.68 -13.64
N THR A 448 -51.46 5.51 -14.26
CA THR A 448 -51.08 5.38 -15.67
C THR A 448 -52.10 6.07 -16.58
N LEU A 449 -53.39 5.89 -16.30
CA LEU A 449 -54.46 6.51 -17.07
C LEU A 449 -54.45 8.04 -16.93
N ALA A 450 -54.30 8.56 -15.72
CA ALA A 450 -54.17 9.98 -15.45
C ALA A 450 -52.91 10.58 -16.08
N ALA A 451 -51.78 9.89 -16.01
CA ALA A 451 -50.52 10.30 -16.62
C ALA A 451 -50.63 10.41 -18.15
N LYS A 452 -51.30 9.44 -18.80
CA LYS A 452 -51.58 9.47 -20.25
C LYS A 452 -52.50 10.62 -20.67
N GLN A 453 -53.35 11.10 -19.77
CA GLN A 453 -54.16 12.32 -19.97
C GLN A 453 -53.39 13.60 -19.65
N GLY A 454 -52.10 13.49 -19.36
CA GLY A 454 -51.21 14.62 -19.16
C GLY A 454 -51.06 15.09 -17.72
N ASN A 455 -51.62 14.36 -16.74
CA ASN A 455 -51.44 14.68 -15.33
C ASN A 455 -49.99 14.36 -14.90
N SER A 456 -49.16 15.40 -14.78
CA SER A 456 -47.74 15.25 -14.42
C SER A 456 -47.54 14.78 -12.97
N PHE A 457 -48.48 15.05 -12.06
CA PHE A 457 -48.45 14.56 -10.69
C PHE A 457 -48.70 13.04 -10.62
N ALA A 458 -49.62 12.52 -11.43
CA ALA A 458 -49.86 11.09 -11.55
C ALA A 458 -48.65 10.36 -12.15
N ALA A 459 -48.03 10.94 -13.18
CA ALA A 459 -46.80 10.41 -13.76
C ALA A 459 -45.65 10.37 -12.73
N PHE A 460 -45.49 11.45 -11.95
CA PHE A 460 -44.48 11.50 -10.88
C PHE A 460 -44.75 10.46 -9.78
N ALA A 461 -46.00 10.36 -9.31
CA ALA A 461 -46.40 9.38 -8.30
C ALA A 461 -46.18 7.94 -8.78
N LEU A 462 -46.54 7.65 -10.03
CA LEU A 462 -46.34 6.34 -10.66
C LEU A 462 -44.85 5.97 -10.75
N GLY A 463 -44.01 6.91 -11.19
CA GLY A 463 -42.57 6.68 -11.27
C GLY A 463 -41.94 6.40 -9.91
N LYS A 464 -42.42 7.04 -8.85
CA LYS A 464 -41.98 6.74 -7.47
C LYS A 464 -42.45 5.38 -6.97
N MET A 465 -43.66 4.96 -7.33
CA MET A 465 -44.14 3.62 -6.98
C MET A 465 -43.24 2.52 -7.57
N PHE A 466 -42.79 2.68 -8.82
CA PHE A 466 -41.85 1.74 -9.44
C PHE A 466 -40.44 1.73 -8.80
N LEU A 467 -40.09 2.74 -7.99
CA LEU A 467 -38.87 2.74 -7.17
C LEU A 467 -39.10 2.31 -5.73
N SER A 468 -40.35 2.02 -5.34
CA SER A 468 -40.68 1.60 -3.98
C SER A 468 -40.39 0.11 -3.79
N ASN A 469 -40.14 -0.30 -2.54
CA ASN A 469 -39.98 -1.71 -2.15
C ASN A 469 -41.32 -2.35 -1.75
N ASP A 470 -42.42 -1.95 -2.39
CA ASP A 470 -43.74 -2.54 -2.10
C ASP A 470 -43.79 -3.97 -2.62
N ALA A 471 -44.07 -4.95 -1.75
CA ALA A 471 -44.15 -6.35 -2.14
C ALA A 471 -45.21 -6.63 -3.24
N SER A 472 -46.19 -5.73 -3.39
CA SER A 472 -47.27 -5.83 -4.36
C SER A 472 -46.90 -5.26 -5.73
N LEU A 473 -45.76 -4.57 -5.88
CA LEU A 473 -45.32 -3.98 -7.13
C LEU A 473 -43.81 -4.20 -7.30
N PRO A 474 -43.38 -5.06 -8.24
CA PRO A 474 -41.97 -5.23 -8.53
C PRO A 474 -41.32 -3.90 -8.90
N ARG A 475 -40.12 -3.67 -8.37
CA ARG A 475 -39.31 -2.50 -8.72
C ARG A 475 -38.98 -2.53 -10.22
N ASP A 476 -39.12 -1.38 -10.88
CA ASP A 476 -38.81 -1.20 -12.30
C ASP A 476 -38.18 0.19 -12.51
N GLU A 477 -36.84 0.23 -12.52
CA GLU A 477 -36.10 1.49 -12.58
C GLU A 477 -36.21 2.16 -13.95
N ALA A 478 -36.40 1.38 -15.02
CA ALA A 478 -36.59 1.91 -16.37
C ALA A 478 -37.96 2.58 -16.51
N ALA A 479 -39.03 1.93 -16.05
CA ALA A 479 -40.36 2.52 -16.03
C ALA A 479 -40.41 3.76 -15.12
N ALA A 480 -39.76 3.68 -13.95
CA ALA A 480 -39.64 4.82 -13.05
C ALA A 480 -39.00 6.04 -13.71
N LEU A 481 -37.81 5.87 -14.32
CA LEU A 481 -37.11 6.94 -15.01
C LEU A 481 -37.94 7.54 -16.13
N ASN A 482 -38.62 6.71 -16.93
CA ASN A 482 -39.47 7.19 -18.02
C ASN A 482 -40.62 8.06 -17.50
N TRP A 483 -41.34 7.62 -16.46
CA TRP A 483 -42.47 8.37 -15.91
C TRP A 483 -42.04 9.65 -15.17
N ILE A 484 -40.93 9.60 -14.43
CA ILE A 484 -40.38 10.80 -13.76
C ILE A 484 -39.86 11.81 -14.79
N THR A 485 -39.20 11.34 -15.85
CA THR A 485 -38.73 12.21 -16.95
C THR A 485 -39.92 12.84 -17.67
N TYR A 486 -40.95 12.06 -17.99
CA TYR A 486 -42.19 12.56 -18.58
C TYR A 486 -42.85 13.65 -17.72
N ALA A 487 -42.93 13.45 -16.40
CA ALA A 487 -43.44 14.46 -15.48
C ALA A 487 -42.57 15.72 -15.46
N SER A 488 -41.25 15.56 -15.49
CA SER A 488 -40.26 16.66 -15.47
C SER A 488 -40.31 17.52 -16.73
N GLU A 489 -40.44 16.89 -17.90
CA GLU A 489 -40.59 17.57 -19.20
C GLU A 489 -41.88 18.38 -19.29
N ARG A 490 -42.93 17.98 -18.56
CA ARG A 490 -44.18 18.72 -18.42
C ARG A 490 -44.16 19.80 -17.34
N GLY A 491 -42.98 20.17 -16.85
CA GLY A 491 -42.80 21.28 -15.90
C GLY A 491 -43.22 20.94 -14.47
N ASN A 492 -43.26 19.67 -14.08
CA ASN A 492 -43.50 19.34 -12.67
C ASN A 492 -42.23 19.60 -11.85
N GLN A 493 -42.17 20.72 -11.14
CA GLN A 493 -41.01 21.10 -10.32
C GLN A 493 -40.59 20.03 -9.30
N PHE A 494 -41.52 19.26 -8.73
CA PHE A 494 -41.19 18.19 -7.79
C PHE A 494 -40.53 17.00 -8.49
N ALA A 495 -41.02 16.63 -9.68
CA ALA A 495 -40.42 15.61 -10.51
C ALA A 495 -39.02 16.03 -11.00
N GLN A 496 -38.85 17.29 -11.40
CA GLN A 496 -37.55 17.84 -11.81
C GLN A 496 -36.52 17.81 -10.68
N CYS A 497 -36.92 18.24 -9.48
CA CYS A 497 -36.07 18.14 -8.29
C CYS A 497 -35.67 16.68 -8.00
N TYR A 498 -36.65 15.78 -8.01
CA TYR A 498 -36.44 14.37 -7.73
C TYR A 498 -35.55 13.68 -8.78
N LEU A 499 -35.79 13.94 -10.06
CA LEU A 499 -34.99 13.43 -11.18
C LEU A 499 -33.55 13.94 -11.09
N GLY A 500 -33.39 15.23 -10.79
CA GLY A 500 -32.10 15.84 -10.52
C GLY A 500 -31.32 15.08 -9.45
N LYS A 501 -31.94 14.81 -8.30
CA LYS A 501 -31.33 14.04 -7.20
C LYS A 501 -31.01 12.59 -7.60
N LEU A 502 -31.91 11.91 -8.32
CA LEU A 502 -31.68 10.54 -8.79
C LEU A 502 -30.45 10.46 -9.70
N LEU A 503 -30.35 11.36 -10.67
CA LEU A 503 -29.25 11.42 -11.63
C LEU A 503 -27.94 11.89 -10.99
N LEU A 504 -27.98 12.71 -9.93
CA LEU A 504 -26.79 13.03 -9.13
C LEU A 504 -26.25 11.80 -8.38
N LYS A 505 -27.14 10.99 -7.79
CA LYS A 505 -26.78 9.84 -6.95
C LYS A 505 -26.20 8.69 -7.78
N GLY A 506 -26.87 8.28 -8.85
CA GLY A 506 -26.50 7.12 -9.68
C GLY A 506 -26.47 5.81 -8.88
N ALA A 507 -27.55 5.03 -8.92
CA ALA A 507 -27.65 3.74 -8.22
C ALA A 507 -28.73 2.85 -8.84
N ASP A 508 -28.67 1.53 -8.58
CA ASP A 508 -29.71 0.56 -8.92
C ASP A 508 -30.16 0.60 -10.40
N GLY A 509 -29.21 0.53 -11.33
CA GLY A 509 -29.52 0.56 -12.76
C GLY A 509 -29.81 1.95 -13.34
N ILE A 510 -29.82 3.01 -12.53
CA ILE A 510 -29.91 4.40 -13.00
C ILE A 510 -28.48 4.97 -13.17
N PRO A 511 -28.05 5.30 -14.41
CA PRO A 511 -26.75 5.90 -14.64
C PRO A 511 -26.66 7.30 -14.01
N GLN A 512 -25.48 7.63 -13.46
CA GLN A 512 -25.19 8.98 -13.03
C GLN A 512 -25.07 9.90 -14.25
N ASP A 513 -25.82 11.01 -14.27
CA ASP A 513 -25.69 12.07 -15.28
C ASP A 513 -25.76 13.45 -14.62
N THR A 514 -24.58 13.97 -14.31
CA THR A 514 -24.41 15.28 -13.67
C THR A 514 -25.02 16.42 -14.47
N ASN A 515 -24.86 16.41 -15.80
CA ASN A 515 -25.30 17.54 -16.62
C ASN A 515 -26.82 17.58 -16.75
N ALA A 516 -27.46 16.42 -16.93
CA ALA A 516 -28.91 16.33 -16.87
C ALA A 516 -29.43 16.65 -15.46
N ALA A 517 -28.75 16.17 -14.42
CA ALA A 517 -29.15 16.43 -13.05
C ALA A 517 -29.19 17.93 -12.69
N LEU A 518 -28.13 18.66 -13.04
CA LEU A 518 -28.06 20.10 -12.79
C LEU A 518 -29.08 20.87 -13.61
N ARG A 519 -29.31 20.47 -14.87
CA ARG A 519 -30.37 21.09 -15.70
C ARG A 519 -31.74 20.95 -15.04
N TRP A 520 -32.08 19.76 -14.55
CA TRP A 520 -33.37 19.54 -13.88
C TRP A 520 -33.47 20.24 -12.52
N LEU A 521 -32.41 20.25 -11.72
CA LEU A 521 -32.39 21.01 -10.47
C LEU A 521 -32.54 22.51 -10.72
N CYS A 522 -31.80 23.08 -11.67
CA CYS A 522 -31.94 24.50 -12.02
C CYS A 522 -33.35 24.82 -12.53
N ALA A 523 -33.91 24.00 -13.44
CA ALA A 523 -35.28 24.20 -13.93
C ALA A 523 -36.32 24.17 -12.81
N SER A 524 -36.07 23.36 -11.77
CA SER A 524 -36.93 23.32 -10.58
C SER A 524 -36.71 24.54 -9.67
N VAL A 525 -35.48 25.02 -9.52
CA VAL A 525 -35.15 26.25 -8.77
C VAL A 525 -35.79 27.48 -9.44
N ASP A 526 -35.75 27.56 -10.76
CA ASP A 526 -36.35 28.65 -11.55
C ASP A 526 -37.88 28.76 -11.35
N GLN A 527 -38.52 27.68 -10.87
CA GLN A 527 -39.94 27.63 -10.51
C GLN A 527 -40.22 27.88 -9.03
N GLY A 528 -39.18 28.18 -8.23
CA GLY A 528 -39.29 28.46 -6.80
C GLY A 528 -39.25 27.22 -5.89
N ASN A 529 -38.76 26.08 -6.38
CA ASN A 529 -38.67 24.88 -5.55
C ASN A 529 -37.51 24.97 -4.55
N VAL A 530 -37.85 25.27 -3.30
CA VAL A 530 -36.90 25.42 -2.19
C VAL A 530 -36.07 24.14 -1.91
N TYR A 531 -36.63 22.95 -2.18
CA TYR A 531 -35.89 21.69 -2.04
C TYR A 531 -34.85 21.49 -3.14
N ALA A 532 -35.13 22.00 -4.34
CA ALA A 532 -34.15 22.01 -5.42
C ALA A 532 -33.01 23.00 -5.13
N GLU A 533 -33.31 24.15 -4.51
CA GLU A 533 -32.30 25.11 -4.06
C GLU A 533 -31.37 24.47 -3.03
N TYR A 534 -31.95 23.82 -2.02
CA TYR A 534 -31.19 23.05 -1.03
C TYR A 534 -30.34 21.96 -1.69
N ALA A 535 -30.92 21.14 -2.56
CA ALA A 535 -30.19 20.06 -3.24
C ALA A 535 -29.02 20.58 -4.09
N LEU A 536 -29.24 21.70 -4.80
CA LEU A 536 -28.21 22.36 -5.60
C LEU A 536 -27.11 22.96 -4.71
N ALA A 537 -27.46 23.55 -3.57
CA ALA A 537 -26.48 24.03 -2.60
C ALA A 537 -25.60 22.89 -2.05
N MET A 538 -26.21 21.74 -1.75
CA MET A 538 -25.49 20.53 -1.33
C MET A 538 -24.55 20.00 -2.41
N ALA A 539 -24.95 20.07 -3.69
CA ALA A 539 -24.08 19.70 -4.80
C ALA A 539 -22.82 20.60 -4.85
N TYR A 540 -22.99 21.92 -4.68
CA TYR A 540 -21.88 22.88 -4.66
C TYR A 540 -20.98 22.75 -3.42
N LEU A 541 -21.52 22.44 -2.22
CA LEU A 541 -20.70 22.22 -1.02
C LEU A 541 -19.85 20.95 -1.11
N LYS A 542 -20.43 19.86 -1.64
CA LYS A 542 -19.73 18.57 -1.77
C LYS A 542 -18.54 18.62 -2.74
N GLY A 543 -18.63 19.43 -3.80
CA GLY A 543 -17.55 19.59 -4.77
C GLY A 543 -17.16 18.34 -5.58
N LYS A 544 -17.89 17.22 -5.42
CA LYS A 544 -17.62 15.94 -6.08
C LYS A 544 -18.18 15.88 -7.50
N ILE A 545 -19.33 16.52 -7.69
CA ILE A 545 -20.16 16.39 -8.89
C ILE A 545 -20.13 17.69 -9.71
N VAL A 546 -20.22 18.84 -9.03
CA VAL A 546 -19.89 20.17 -9.57
C VAL A 546 -18.63 20.71 -8.89
N PRO A 547 -17.87 21.61 -9.52
CA PRO A 547 -16.81 22.34 -8.84
C PRO A 547 -17.33 22.94 -7.54
N LYS A 548 -16.55 22.79 -6.47
CA LYS A 548 -16.93 23.31 -5.16
C LYS A 548 -17.10 24.83 -5.25
N ASP A 549 -18.26 25.33 -4.81
CA ASP A 549 -18.56 26.76 -4.75
C ASP A 549 -19.32 27.07 -3.46
N ALA A 550 -18.55 27.36 -2.41
CA ALA A 550 -19.09 27.63 -1.08
C ALA A 550 -19.92 28.92 -1.02
N LEU A 551 -19.59 29.93 -1.83
CA LEU A 551 -20.32 31.19 -1.88
C LEU A 551 -21.69 30.99 -2.51
N LYS A 552 -21.74 30.32 -3.66
CA LYS A 552 -23.00 30.01 -4.34
C LYS A 552 -23.88 29.08 -3.50
N ALA A 553 -23.28 28.10 -2.82
CA ALA A 553 -24.01 27.27 -1.89
C ALA A 553 -24.58 28.07 -0.70
N LEU A 554 -23.80 29.00 -0.14
CA LEU A 554 -24.26 29.86 0.95
C LEU A 554 -25.43 30.74 0.52
N GLU A 555 -25.39 31.31 -0.68
CA GLU A 555 -26.50 32.10 -1.24
C GLU A 555 -27.77 31.26 -1.37
N LEU A 556 -27.67 30.07 -1.98
CA LEU A 556 -28.79 29.13 -2.12
C LEU A 556 -29.32 28.67 -0.76
N LEU A 557 -28.45 28.37 0.21
CA LEU A 557 -28.87 27.99 1.56
C LEU A 557 -29.57 29.14 2.29
N ARG A 558 -29.10 30.38 2.16
CA ARG A 558 -29.77 31.55 2.75
C ARG A 558 -31.14 31.78 2.15
N HIS A 559 -31.25 31.70 0.82
CA HIS A 559 -32.53 31.83 0.13
C HIS A 559 -33.50 30.74 0.57
N ALA A 560 -33.06 29.48 0.56
CA ALA A 560 -33.90 28.36 0.99
C ALA A 560 -34.28 28.42 2.47
N SER A 561 -33.36 28.88 3.33
CA SER A 561 -33.62 29.05 4.78
C SER A 561 -34.65 30.14 5.05
N SER A 562 -34.67 31.21 4.24
CA SER A 562 -35.65 32.30 4.33
C SER A 562 -37.05 31.90 3.88
N GLN A 563 -37.17 30.80 3.14
CA GLN A 563 -38.42 30.17 2.74
C GLN A 563 -38.78 28.96 3.61
N ASP A 564 -38.36 29.01 4.89
CA ASP A 564 -38.69 28.01 5.93
C ASP A 564 -38.23 26.57 5.66
N ASN A 565 -37.27 26.35 4.77
CA ASN A 565 -36.73 25.01 4.56
C ASN A 565 -35.85 24.59 5.74
N GLN A 566 -36.41 23.72 6.58
CA GLN A 566 -35.75 23.24 7.80
C GLN A 566 -34.37 22.59 7.54
N PHE A 567 -34.16 21.94 6.40
CA PHE A 567 -32.88 21.31 6.06
C PHE A 567 -31.82 22.35 5.67
N ALA A 568 -32.21 23.36 4.90
CA ALA A 568 -31.35 24.50 4.58
C ALA A 568 -30.97 25.28 5.83
N GLN A 569 -31.93 25.55 6.72
CA GLN A 569 -31.69 26.23 8.00
C GLN A 569 -30.70 25.45 8.87
N TYR A 570 -30.86 24.12 8.95
CA TYR A 570 -29.93 23.26 9.67
C TYR A 570 -28.52 23.29 9.07
N GLN A 571 -28.37 23.14 7.74
CA GLN A 571 -27.06 23.17 7.09
C GLN A 571 -26.40 24.54 7.21
N LEU A 572 -27.17 25.63 7.07
CA LEU A 572 -26.68 26.99 7.24
C LEU A 572 -26.18 27.20 8.67
N GLY A 573 -26.94 26.76 9.67
CA GLY A 573 -26.53 26.80 11.07
C GLY A 573 -25.26 26.01 11.33
N LYS A 574 -25.17 24.78 10.81
CA LYS A 574 -23.95 23.95 10.91
C LYS A 574 -22.73 24.61 10.26
N MET A 575 -22.90 25.17 9.06
CA MET A 575 -21.83 25.84 8.32
C MET A 575 -21.27 27.04 9.10
N MET A 576 -22.15 27.83 9.73
CA MET A 576 -21.78 28.97 10.57
C MET A 576 -21.13 28.55 11.90
N LEU A 577 -21.48 27.39 12.47
CA LEU A 577 -20.78 26.84 13.65
C LEU A 577 -19.34 26.40 13.32
N GLN A 578 -19.14 25.79 12.14
CA GLN A 578 -17.86 25.20 11.76
C GLN A 578 -16.82 26.25 11.38
N GLY A 579 -17.21 27.32 10.69
CA GLY A 579 -16.29 28.39 10.32
C GLY A 579 -15.34 28.09 9.16
N GLU A 580 -15.51 26.94 8.47
CA GLU A 580 -14.60 26.49 7.40
C GLU A 580 -14.94 27.12 6.04
N GLU A 581 -16.23 27.14 5.69
CA GLU A 581 -16.73 27.57 4.37
C GLU A 581 -17.37 28.97 4.39
N ALA A 582 -17.66 29.47 5.59
CA ALA A 582 -18.08 30.84 5.87
C ALA A 582 -17.46 31.27 7.21
N PRO A 583 -17.31 32.59 7.46
CA PRO A 583 -16.87 33.07 8.76
C PRO A 583 -17.69 32.47 9.89
N LYS A 584 -17.01 31.97 10.93
CA LYS A 584 -17.67 31.40 12.10
C LYS A 584 -18.53 32.48 12.77
N ASP A 585 -19.82 32.19 12.92
CA ASP A 585 -20.77 33.06 13.60
C ASP A 585 -21.70 32.18 14.44
N VAL A 586 -21.34 32.02 15.71
CA VAL A 586 -22.07 31.14 16.63
C VAL A 586 -23.48 31.65 16.89
N ALA A 587 -23.70 32.97 16.96
CA ALA A 587 -25.01 33.53 17.24
C ALA A 587 -25.99 33.26 16.10
N THR A 588 -25.58 33.55 14.86
CA THR A 588 -26.36 33.23 13.66
C THR A 588 -26.55 31.73 13.50
N ALA A 589 -25.54 30.94 13.86
CA ALA A 589 -25.65 29.50 13.80
C ALA A 589 -26.69 28.92 14.77
N VAL A 590 -26.66 29.33 16.04
CA VAL A 590 -27.64 28.95 17.05
C VAL A 590 -29.04 29.39 16.62
N HIS A 591 -29.18 30.59 16.05
CA HIS A 591 -30.46 31.06 15.53
C HIS A 591 -31.03 30.11 14.47
N TRP A 592 -30.29 29.82 13.40
CA TRP A 592 -30.79 28.96 12.32
C TRP A 592 -31.01 27.51 12.75
N LEU A 593 -30.15 26.98 13.63
CA LEU A 593 -30.37 25.67 14.23
C LEU A 593 -31.65 25.65 15.07
N THR A 594 -31.94 26.72 15.83
CA THR A 594 -33.15 26.82 16.66
C THR A 594 -34.40 26.89 15.79
N VAL A 595 -34.41 27.71 14.73
CA VAL A 595 -35.54 27.78 13.79
C VAL A 595 -35.79 26.42 13.14
N SER A 596 -34.75 25.77 12.64
CA SER A 596 -34.84 24.42 12.08
C SER A 596 -35.38 23.39 13.09
N ALA A 597 -34.88 23.43 14.32
CA ALA A 597 -35.30 22.55 15.40
C ALA A 597 -36.77 22.76 15.80
N MET A 598 -37.25 24.00 15.78
CA MET A 598 -38.66 24.35 16.03
C MET A 598 -39.59 23.87 14.91
N HIS A 599 -39.10 23.79 13.67
CA HIS A 599 -39.81 23.16 12.55
C HIS A 599 -39.76 21.63 12.56
N GLY A 600 -39.29 21.02 13.65
CA GLY A 600 -39.28 19.57 13.82
C GLY A 600 -38.01 18.89 13.35
N ASN A 601 -36.97 19.63 12.92
CA ASN A 601 -35.74 18.98 12.46
C ASN A 601 -35.00 18.28 13.62
N GLN A 602 -35.16 16.96 13.70
CA GLN A 602 -34.53 16.15 14.75
C GLN A 602 -33.00 16.26 14.79
N TYR A 603 -32.35 16.56 13.65
CA TYR A 603 -30.88 16.73 13.58
C TYR A 603 -30.44 18.08 14.15
N ALA A 604 -31.21 19.14 13.89
CA ALA A 604 -30.97 20.44 14.49
C ALA A 604 -31.24 20.42 16.00
N GLN A 605 -32.31 19.75 16.43
CA GLN A 605 -32.60 19.48 17.84
C GLN A 605 -31.45 18.72 18.52
N TYR A 606 -30.99 17.60 17.94
CA TYR A 606 -29.81 16.88 18.44
C TYR A 606 -28.54 17.77 18.50
N THR A 607 -28.31 18.57 17.45
CA THR A 607 -27.12 19.44 17.37
C THR A 607 -27.14 20.53 18.44
N LEU A 608 -28.29 21.17 18.69
CA LEU A 608 -28.47 22.11 19.79
C LEU A 608 -28.28 21.44 21.14
N GLY A 609 -28.86 20.24 21.31
CA GLY A 609 -28.67 19.42 22.51
C GLY A 609 -27.18 19.23 22.84
N LYS A 610 -26.40 18.84 21.84
CA LYS A 610 -24.95 18.66 21.97
C LYS A 610 -24.22 19.98 22.21
N LEU A 611 -24.61 21.05 21.53
CA LEU A 611 -23.98 22.37 21.64
C LEU A 611 -24.09 22.90 23.09
N TYR A 612 -25.28 22.84 23.67
CA TYR A 612 -25.54 23.26 25.05
C TYR A 612 -24.96 22.30 26.10
N LEU A 613 -24.93 20.99 25.81
CA LEU A 613 -24.33 20.01 26.73
C LEU A 613 -22.81 20.20 26.87
N LEU A 614 -22.12 20.44 25.75
CA LEU A 614 -20.66 20.55 25.71
C LEU A 614 -20.17 21.92 26.16
N GLY A 615 -20.92 22.98 25.88
CA GLY A 615 -20.59 24.34 26.31
C GLY A 615 -19.29 24.92 25.72
N LYS A 616 -18.82 24.40 24.58
CA LYS A 616 -17.55 24.83 23.95
C LYS A 616 -17.68 26.19 23.26
N ASP A 617 -18.79 26.40 22.58
CA ASP A 617 -19.06 27.58 21.75
C ASP A 617 -20.22 28.45 22.29
N VAL A 618 -21.00 27.90 23.23
CA VAL A 618 -22.10 28.56 23.95
C VAL A 618 -21.95 28.27 25.44
N GLU A 619 -22.62 29.03 26.31
CA GLU A 619 -22.68 28.70 27.73
C GLU A 619 -23.33 27.32 27.94
N LYS A 620 -22.71 26.51 28.79
CA LYS A 620 -23.18 25.16 29.09
C LYS A 620 -24.55 25.23 29.77
N ASP A 621 -25.54 24.59 29.19
CA ASP A 621 -26.90 24.53 29.70
C ASP A 621 -27.45 23.11 29.55
N LYS A 622 -27.38 22.34 30.64
CA LYS A 622 -27.86 20.95 30.65
C LYS A 622 -29.38 20.85 30.48
N ASP A 623 -30.14 21.81 30.98
CA ASP A 623 -31.60 21.77 30.92
C ASP A 623 -32.08 22.03 29.49
N SER A 624 -31.48 23.02 28.81
CA SER A 624 -31.70 23.23 27.39
C SER A 624 -31.23 22.04 26.55
N ALA A 625 -30.08 21.44 26.90
CA ALA A 625 -29.61 20.24 26.22
C ALA A 625 -30.62 19.09 26.31
N ALA A 626 -31.13 18.81 27.51
CA ALA A 626 -32.14 17.77 27.74
C ALA A 626 -33.44 18.03 26.98
N LYS A 627 -33.94 19.27 26.95
CA LYS A 627 -35.13 19.62 26.17
C LYS A 627 -34.95 19.31 24.69
N TRP A 628 -33.84 19.75 24.10
CA TRP A 628 -33.56 19.52 22.68
C TRP A 628 -33.34 18.06 22.36
N PHE A 629 -32.64 17.31 23.21
CA PHE A 629 -32.50 15.87 23.02
C PHE A 629 -33.85 15.15 23.15
N GLN A 630 -34.73 15.55 24.08
CA GLN A 630 -36.06 14.94 24.22
C GLN A 630 -36.88 15.11 22.95
N MET A 631 -36.91 16.33 22.38
CA MET A 631 -37.63 16.58 21.12
C MET A 631 -37.11 15.73 19.96
N ALA A 632 -35.80 15.52 19.86
CA ALA A 632 -35.22 14.65 18.84
C ALA A 632 -35.54 13.17 19.12
N ALA A 633 -35.45 12.75 20.39
CA ALA A 633 -35.72 11.40 20.84
C ALA A 633 -37.17 10.96 20.59
N ASP A 634 -38.13 11.86 20.78
CA ASP A 634 -39.56 11.64 20.53
C ASP A 634 -39.85 11.38 19.04
N GLN A 635 -38.98 11.86 18.16
CA GLN A 635 -39.01 11.60 16.72
C GLN A 635 -38.19 10.36 16.31
N GLY A 636 -37.75 9.56 17.29
CA GLY A 636 -36.97 8.36 17.06
C GLY A 636 -35.47 8.59 16.89
N ASN A 637 -34.93 9.76 17.25
CA ASN A 637 -33.49 9.99 17.20
C ASN A 637 -32.78 9.20 18.31
N GLU A 638 -32.22 8.05 17.94
CA GLU A 638 -31.54 7.13 18.87
C GLU A 638 -30.33 7.78 19.56
N TYR A 639 -29.64 8.72 18.92
CA TYR A 639 -28.51 9.45 19.51
C TYR A 639 -28.98 10.37 20.63
N ALA A 640 -30.06 11.10 20.40
CA ALA A 640 -30.66 11.96 21.40
C ALA A 640 -31.20 11.16 22.59
N GLN A 641 -31.87 10.02 22.33
CA GLN A 641 -32.29 9.07 23.38
C GLN A 641 -31.12 8.61 24.23
N TYR A 642 -29.98 8.33 23.60
CA TYR A 642 -28.78 7.96 24.33
C TYR A 642 -28.29 9.11 25.22
N PHE A 643 -28.14 10.32 24.69
CA PHE A 643 -27.59 11.44 25.47
C PHE A 643 -28.48 11.82 26.65
N LEU A 644 -29.81 11.67 26.53
CA LEU A 644 -30.73 11.83 27.65
C LEU A 644 -30.44 10.86 28.79
N LYS A 645 -30.13 9.60 28.45
CA LYS A 645 -29.92 8.54 29.44
C LYS A 645 -28.57 8.64 30.16
N HIS A 646 -27.58 9.31 29.57
CA HIS A 646 -26.18 9.32 30.07
C HIS A 646 -25.63 10.74 30.28
N MET A 647 -26.51 11.75 30.41
CA MET A 647 -26.10 13.17 30.48
C MET A 647 -25.29 13.52 31.73
N ASP A 648 -25.48 12.73 32.80
CA ASP A 648 -24.86 12.92 34.11
C ASP A 648 -23.70 11.95 34.39
N ASP A 649 -23.36 11.08 33.45
CA ASP A 649 -22.25 10.14 33.60
C ASP A 649 -20.90 10.88 33.42
N PRO A 650 -19.98 10.85 34.42
CA PRO A 650 -18.68 11.53 34.34
C PRO A 650 -17.79 11.04 33.19
N VAL A 651 -18.03 9.79 32.73
CA VAL A 651 -17.30 9.07 31.66
C VAL A 651 -18.17 8.92 30.38
N GLY A 652 -19.48 9.13 30.48
CA GLY A 652 -20.47 8.82 29.43
C GLY A 652 -20.61 9.87 28.33
N GLN A 653 -19.99 11.05 28.44
CA GLN A 653 -20.07 12.07 27.39
C GLN A 653 -19.24 11.74 26.13
N SER A 654 -18.32 10.77 26.20
CA SER A 654 -17.38 10.41 25.11
C SER A 654 -17.62 9.00 24.53
N THR A 655 -17.91 8.00 25.37
CA THR A 655 -18.07 6.58 25.00
C THR A 655 -19.37 6.29 24.25
N ALA A 656 -20.40 7.07 24.55
CA ALA A 656 -21.69 7.16 23.90
C ALA A 656 -21.69 7.21 22.37
N ALA A 657 -21.06 8.26 21.86
CA ALA A 657 -21.00 8.55 20.44
C ALA A 657 -20.21 7.46 19.72
N ALA A 658 -19.19 6.89 20.36
CA ALA A 658 -18.38 5.82 19.80
C ALA A 658 -19.15 4.50 19.65
N VAL A 659 -19.92 4.09 20.67
CA VAL A 659 -20.67 2.82 20.67
C VAL A 659 -21.84 2.84 19.69
N ILE A 660 -22.58 3.94 19.58
CA ILE A 660 -23.70 4.04 18.64
C ILE A 660 -23.20 4.12 17.19
N THR A 661 -22.09 4.83 16.95
CA THR A 661 -21.42 4.85 15.63
C THR A 661 -20.90 3.46 15.23
N LEU A 662 -20.48 2.64 16.20
CA LEU A 662 -20.05 1.25 15.99
C LEU A 662 -21.23 0.32 15.63
N LEU A 663 -22.36 0.43 16.34
CA LEU A 663 -23.56 -0.38 16.07
C LEU A 663 -24.18 -0.06 14.69
N HIS A 664 -24.16 1.21 14.29
CA HIS A 664 -24.66 1.63 12.98
C HIS A 664 -23.74 1.18 11.82
N SER A 665 -22.41 1.25 12.02
CA SER A 665 -21.46 0.73 11.02
C SER A 665 -21.54 -0.79 10.87
N LEU A 666 -21.87 -1.54 11.93
CA LEU A 666 -22.18 -2.96 11.83
C LEU A 666 -23.48 -3.24 11.06
N ALA A 667 -24.55 -2.47 11.29
CA ALA A 667 -25.81 -2.62 10.55
C ALA A 667 -25.66 -2.38 9.03
N ASN A 668 -24.80 -1.42 8.63
CA ASN A 668 -24.48 -1.18 7.22
C ASN A 668 -23.58 -2.27 6.61
N ILE A 669 -22.62 -2.83 7.36
CA ILE A 669 -21.84 -3.99 6.91
C ILE A 669 -22.76 -5.19 6.62
N PHE A 670 -23.76 -5.46 7.45
CA PHE A 670 -24.74 -6.53 7.18
C PHE A 670 -25.69 -6.21 6.00
N ARG A 671 -25.98 -4.93 5.75
CA ARG A 671 -26.81 -4.50 4.60
C ARG A 671 -26.03 -4.55 3.28
N GLU A 672 -24.74 -4.22 3.29
CA GLU A 672 -23.82 -4.34 2.14
C GLU A 672 -23.43 -5.80 1.86
N GLN A 673 -23.29 -6.65 2.89
CA GLN A 673 -23.00 -8.09 2.73
C GLN A 673 -24.19 -8.92 2.27
N SER A 674 -25.42 -8.37 2.29
CA SER A 674 -26.60 -9.01 1.69
C SER A 674 -26.57 -9.04 0.14
N GLN A 675 -25.60 -8.39 -0.49
CA GLN A 675 -25.35 -8.47 -1.93
C GLN A 675 -24.09 -9.30 -2.20
N PHE A 676 -24.23 -10.63 -2.25
CA PHE A 676 -23.17 -11.49 -2.78
C PHE A 676 -23.18 -11.46 -4.31
N PRO A 677 -22.07 -11.07 -4.98
CA PRO A 677 -21.80 -11.55 -6.32
C PRO A 677 -21.34 -13.01 -6.20
N THR A 678 -22.10 -13.93 -6.78
CA THR A 678 -21.66 -15.29 -7.07
C THR A 678 -20.52 -15.25 -8.08
N SER A 679 -19.26 -15.22 -7.63
CA SER A 679 -18.09 -15.66 -8.43
C SER A 679 -16.91 -15.96 -7.52
N GLY A 680 -16.23 -17.09 -7.77
CA GLY A 680 -15.32 -17.75 -6.83
C GLY A 680 -14.05 -16.99 -6.43
N ILE A 681 -13.54 -17.38 -5.27
CA ILE A 681 -12.29 -16.95 -4.66
C ILE A 681 -11.12 -17.21 -5.61
N VAL A 682 -10.49 -16.15 -6.10
CA VAL A 682 -9.17 -16.21 -6.77
C VAL A 682 -8.16 -15.51 -5.89
N VAL A 683 -7.23 -16.28 -5.34
CA VAL A 683 -6.08 -15.79 -4.57
C VAL A 683 -5.18 -14.96 -5.48
N ALA A 684 -5.14 -13.64 -5.25
CA ALA A 684 -4.37 -12.71 -6.07
C ALA A 684 -2.87 -12.77 -5.72
N VAL A 685 -2.08 -13.37 -6.60
CA VAL A 685 -0.61 -13.32 -6.57
C VAL A 685 -0.11 -11.97 -7.09
N ASP A 686 0.93 -11.42 -6.47
CA ASP A 686 1.58 -10.15 -6.82
C ASP A 686 1.89 -10.06 -8.34
N ARG A 687 1.29 -9.06 -9.01
CA ARG A 687 1.46 -8.77 -10.46
C ARG A 687 2.93 -8.58 -10.86
N LYS A 688 3.79 -8.14 -9.94
CA LYS A 688 5.23 -7.94 -10.22
C LYS A 688 5.99 -9.26 -10.24
N LEU A 689 5.59 -10.22 -9.39
CA LEU A 689 6.11 -11.58 -9.39
C LEU A 689 5.62 -12.35 -10.63
N LEU A 690 4.35 -12.21 -11.01
CA LEU A 690 3.81 -12.78 -12.25
C LEU A 690 4.54 -12.28 -13.51
N ARG A 691 4.87 -10.99 -13.58
CA ARG A 691 5.68 -10.44 -14.68
C ARG A 691 7.11 -11.00 -14.70
N LYS A 692 7.74 -11.23 -13.54
CA LYS A 692 9.05 -11.86 -13.45
C LYS A 692 9.03 -13.34 -13.82
N ILE A 693 8.01 -14.08 -13.38
CA ILE A 693 7.80 -15.49 -13.74
C ILE A 693 7.52 -15.60 -15.25
N LYS A 694 6.71 -14.71 -15.81
CA LYS A 694 6.42 -14.66 -17.25
C LYS A 694 7.65 -14.32 -18.08
N ALA A 695 8.44 -13.33 -17.65
CA ALA A 695 9.71 -12.99 -18.31
C ALA A 695 10.72 -14.15 -18.24
N LYS A 696 10.75 -14.89 -17.13
CA LYS A 696 11.63 -16.04 -16.93
C LYS A 696 11.20 -17.27 -17.75
N LYS A 697 9.89 -17.53 -17.89
CA LYS A 697 9.35 -18.57 -18.77
C LYS A 697 9.61 -18.28 -20.25
N ILE A 698 9.49 -17.02 -20.67
CA ILE A 698 9.84 -16.57 -22.04
C ILE A 698 11.34 -16.72 -22.29
N ALA A 699 12.19 -16.36 -21.32
CA ALA A 699 13.65 -16.55 -21.41
C ALA A 699 14.08 -18.03 -21.42
N GLN A 700 13.19 -18.95 -21.02
CA GLN A 700 13.39 -20.41 -21.06
C GLN A 700 12.73 -21.07 -22.29
N GLY A 701 12.18 -20.29 -23.24
CA GLY A 701 11.65 -20.78 -24.51
C GLY A 701 10.15 -21.07 -24.56
N HIS A 702 9.38 -20.76 -23.51
CA HIS A 702 7.92 -20.91 -23.52
C HIS A 702 7.22 -19.73 -24.21
N LYS A 703 6.11 -20.01 -24.92
CA LYS A 703 5.26 -18.98 -25.56
C LYS A 703 4.56 -18.12 -24.50
N ALA A 704 4.24 -16.87 -24.85
CA ALA A 704 3.74 -15.85 -23.91
C ALA A 704 2.33 -16.15 -23.34
N ASP A 705 1.68 -17.16 -23.89
CA ASP A 705 0.28 -17.58 -23.78
C ASP A 705 0.14 -19.07 -23.41
N ASP A 706 1.23 -19.71 -22.98
CA ASP A 706 1.24 -21.10 -22.51
C ASP A 706 0.46 -21.20 -21.18
N HIS A 707 -0.66 -21.93 -21.19
CA HIS A 707 -1.51 -22.17 -20.03
C HIS A 707 -1.53 -23.66 -19.70
N GLU A 708 -1.32 -23.99 -18.42
CA GLU A 708 -1.51 -25.37 -17.94
C GLU A 708 -2.98 -25.79 -18.06
N PRO A 709 -3.27 -27.03 -18.51
CA PRO A 709 -4.63 -27.53 -18.64
C PRO A 709 -5.29 -27.62 -17.26
N LYS A 710 -6.46 -26.99 -17.12
CA LYS A 710 -7.29 -27.08 -15.92
C LYS A 710 -7.84 -28.49 -15.79
N ILE A 711 -7.33 -29.26 -14.83
CA ILE A 711 -7.95 -30.51 -14.39
C ILE A 711 -9.23 -30.12 -13.63
N GLY A 712 -10.38 -30.37 -14.25
CA GLY A 712 -11.68 -30.28 -13.57
C GLY A 712 -11.85 -31.49 -12.67
N LEU A 713 -12.06 -31.26 -11.37
CA LEU A 713 -12.68 -32.25 -10.49
C LEU A 713 -14.18 -32.14 -10.68
N GLN A 714 -14.78 -33.23 -11.19
CA GLN A 714 -16.21 -33.50 -11.11
C GLN A 714 -16.64 -33.70 -9.66
#